data_AF-A0A9W8TSG0-F1
#
_entry.id   AF-A0A9W8TSG0-F1
#
_cell.length_a   1.000
_cell.length_b   1.000
_cell.length_c   1.000
_cell.angle_alpha   90.00
_cell.angle_beta   90.00
_cell.angle_gamma   90.00
#
_symmetry.space_group_name_H-M   'P 1'
#
loop_
_entity.id
_entity.type
_entity.pdbx_description
1 polymer ?
#
loop_
_entity_poly.entity_id
_entity_poly.type
_entity_poly.pdbx_seq_one_letter_code
_entity_poly.pdbx_strand_id
1 'polypeptide(L)'
;MAPFSKPETVLKQAESLISVGQTHAALQSLSEMFSSKRFRSTPVTSLEPILIRFMELCVELRKGRTAKEGLMQFKNLAQNTNVGSIEVVVEKFIEMAEGKVREGKEKVVAAAAAAMEDVDDLEAPSTPESILLSSVSVSTSSTGSDRTSRALITPSLKFLWESYRTSLETLKNNSRLEMIYQSVAQKAFTFCLVNGRKTEFRRLCETLRVHLANVGKYYAQNSMKGEREQGGHHQINLGDPETLQRHLDTRFAQLNVSVELELWQEAFRSIEDIHNLLTMASSMPSTATTATTTAPTTTTTTTSSSSTLTIKSTMMANYYEKLSQVFLMSGNALYHAAAWAKYYDLVTYAGANASAVENREVLAGKVIVSALAVPVGKTTTTGGGGVHSRLSALLNLPSPAANAHAHSHSTTTTTTTTSTNAVPPPTRSDLLSSALERDVLRLAPETVKKLYEALQVDFDPLELCVRVGPLLRELELGKEGEGEKPSPYAPYLPLLHQSLLSRLLTHLSEVYSSIKIDFLLDLVAPLTSSSTLFTPASIESYIMACARKGDVDLRIDHAERGIVFVDEPFSFRLRLLRLQGYRPVQASATDLVRTRLSKVAECLEGALGVLEGKVSDSVSPQSQIQTLLASLPAYRKKLLLHQSITARRRQLQQELNARAQAQSLTMQAEAMRRAKEQARLLSLVEAREREAARRKAELEQIRRTEAEKYAKGLLEGGMSTLLKGMGKEGREAVEKLTSTTDPLDTSSIIKMQVLALEKDKSLRTSRLKTISKRMDHLERAYRVEEIPLLERDREEQMRGDREGWEVRGKEVKEEGKKMWEEGIKERERLGRMRGDWEDRKSTLLKRKGEEFALRREKAQKKIESEKAKRLAEYISKQNELALEREERERVEREERERVEREKEEKEREEREKKEKEEKERDERRKEREREREKDIQQSRMRLEREEEAERRRSERAKEKKSSTLGASSEQATRTGTG
;
A
#
# COMPACT_ATOMS: atom_id res chain seq x y z
N MET A 1 45.52 -12.63 -0.52
CA MET A 1 44.38 -13.45 -0.98
C MET A 1 44.78 -14.91 -0.83
N ALA A 2 44.11 -15.69 0.01
CA ALA A 2 44.46 -17.11 0.19
C ALA A 2 43.84 -17.99 -0.92
N PRO A 3 44.53 -19.03 -1.41
CA PRO A 3 44.02 -19.87 -2.48
C PRO A 3 42.94 -20.86 -1.99
N PHE A 4 41.84 -20.89 -2.76
CA PHE A 4 40.64 -21.72 -2.60
C PHE A 4 40.88 -23.14 -2.07
N SER A 5 40.44 -23.39 -0.83
CA SER A 5 40.43 -24.72 -0.21
C SER A 5 39.02 -25.34 -0.20
N LYS A 6 38.87 -26.59 0.23
CA LYS A 6 37.57 -27.27 0.41
C LYS A 6 36.79 -26.65 1.58
N PRO A 7 35.44 -26.75 1.62
CA PRO A 7 34.63 -26.27 2.75
C PRO A 7 35.12 -26.84 4.10
N GLU A 8 35.43 -28.14 4.17
CA GLU A 8 36.01 -28.81 5.34
C GLU A 8 37.34 -28.20 5.82
N THR A 9 38.20 -27.77 4.91
CA THR A 9 39.50 -27.19 5.26
C THR A 9 39.39 -25.75 5.76
N VAL A 10 38.35 -25.00 5.36
CA VAL A 10 38.04 -23.70 5.97
C VAL A 10 37.49 -23.89 7.39
N LEU A 11 36.68 -24.92 7.64
CA LEU A 11 36.23 -25.27 8.99
C LEU A 11 37.43 -25.58 9.91
N LYS A 12 38.36 -26.45 9.48
CA LYS A 12 39.59 -26.76 10.23
C LYS A 12 40.51 -25.53 10.43
N GLN A 13 40.53 -24.60 9.47
CA GLN A 13 41.24 -23.33 9.61
C GLN A 13 40.57 -22.40 10.64
N ALA A 14 39.24 -22.36 10.68
CA ALA A 14 38.51 -21.63 11.71
C ALA A 14 38.73 -22.26 13.10
N GLU A 15 38.70 -23.58 13.23
CA GLU A 15 38.97 -24.31 14.48
C GLU A 15 40.37 -24.03 15.04
N SER A 16 41.40 -24.07 14.19
CA SER A 16 42.78 -23.74 14.61
C SER A 16 42.95 -22.26 14.98
N LEU A 17 42.28 -21.33 14.28
CA LEU A 17 42.25 -19.92 14.69
C LEU A 17 41.55 -19.73 16.05
N ILE A 18 40.51 -20.52 16.35
CA ILE A 18 39.82 -20.48 17.65
C ILE A 18 40.69 -21.08 18.76
N SER A 19 41.44 -22.16 18.52
CA SER A 19 42.36 -22.72 19.53
C SER A 19 43.53 -21.78 19.87
N VAL A 20 43.89 -20.88 18.95
CA VAL A 20 44.84 -19.78 19.15
C VAL A 20 44.16 -18.52 19.72
N GLY A 21 42.86 -18.57 20.04
CA GLY A 21 42.07 -17.46 20.61
C GLY A 21 41.64 -16.38 19.61
N GLN A 22 41.99 -16.50 18.33
CA GLN A 22 41.69 -15.51 17.28
C GLN A 22 40.27 -15.67 16.70
N THR A 23 39.26 -15.69 17.56
CA THR A 23 37.83 -15.86 17.21
C THR A 23 37.34 -14.85 16.16
N HIS A 24 37.86 -13.62 16.15
CA HIS A 24 37.52 -12.62 15.13
C HIS A 24 38.03 -13.02 13.73
N ALA A 25 39.26 -13.54 13.63
CA ALA A 25 39.85 -14.00 12.37
C ALA A 25 39.17 -15.28 11.86
N ALA A 26 38.80 -16.19 12.78
CA ALA A 26 38.00 -17.37 12.46
C ALA A 26 36.63 -16.99 11.86
N LEU A 27 35.91 -16.03 12.47
CA LEU A 27 34.65 -15.52 11.95
C LEU A 27 34.84 -14.87 10.57
N GLN A 28 35.92 -14.09 10.37
CA GLN A 28 36.21 -13.50 9.06
C GLN A 28 36.44 -14.58 7.99
N SER A 29 37.29 -15.58 8.28
CA SER A 29 37.59 -16.70 7.37
C SER A 29 36.33 -17.45 6.93
N LEU A 30 35.40 -17.71 7.87
CA LEU A 30 34.09 -18.29 7.56
C LEU A 30 33.22 -17.33 6.71
N SER A 31 33.25 -16.02 7.00
CA SER A 31 32.45 -15.03 6.26
C SER A 31 32.87 -14.86 4.79
N GLU A 32 34.18 -14.98 4.50
CA GLU A 32 34.72 -14.93 3.14
C GLU A 32 34.24 -16.13 2.28
N MET A 33 33.87 -17.25 2.91
CA MET A 33 33.29 -18.40 2.21
C MET A 33 31.90 -18.08 1.62
N PHE A 34 31.01 -17.43 2.39
CA PHE A 34 29.67 -17.10 1.91
C PHE A 34 29.71 -16.16 0.70
N SER A 35 30.65 -15.22 0.69
CA SER A 35 30.92 -14.32 -0.45
C SER A 35 31.52 -15.02 -1.70
N SER A 36 31.94 -16.28 -1.60
CA SER A 36 32.57 -17.01 -2.70
C SER A 36 31.55 -17.47 -3.75
N LYS A 37 31.91 -17.34 -5.04
CA LYS A 37 31.08 -17.86 -6.16
C LYS A 37 30.80 -19.36 -6.04
N ARG A 38 31.68 -20.15 -5.40
CA ARG A 38 31.49 -21.60 -5.19
C ARG A 38 30.52 -21.94 -4.05
N PHE A 39 30.13 -21.00 -3.19
CA PHE A 39 29.15 -21.24 -2.13
C PHE A 39 27.85 -21.82 -2.70
N ARG A 40 27.35 -21.25 -3.81
CA ARG A 40 26.14 -21.68 -4.52
C ARG A 40 26.22 -23.07 -5.16
N SER A 41 27.41 -23.63 -5.32
CA SER A 41 27.64 -24.95 -5.92
C SER A 41 28.14 -25.99 -4.90
N THR A 42 28.17 -25.64 -3.62
CA THR A 42 28.60 -26.55 -2.54
C THR A 42 27.36 -27.25 -1.96
N PRO A 43 27.39 -28.57 -1.71
CA PRO A 43 26.24 -29.28 -1.15
C PRO A 43 25.90 -28.78 0.25
N VAL A 44 24.59 -28.64 0.52
CA VAL A 44 24.06 -28.07 1.78
C VAL A 44 24.55 -28.85 3.01
N THR A 45 24.67 -30.17 2.90
CA THR A 45 25.19 -31.06 3.97
C THR A 45 26.61 -30.73 4.43
N SER A 46 27.47 -30.23 3.52
CA SER A 46 28.82 -29.77 3.90
C SER A 46 28.83 -28.34 4.44
N LEU A 47 27.78 -27.55 4.20
CA LEU A 47 27.66 -26.15 4.64
C LEU A 47 26.97 -26.02 6.01
N GLU A 48 26.15 -26.98 6.41
CA GLU A 48 25.40 -26.94 7.67
C GLU A 48 26.31 -26.86 8.92
N PRO A 49 27.33 -27.72 9.12
CA PRO A 49 28.23 -27.61 10.28
C PRO A 49 29.05 -26.32 10.28
N ILE A 50 29.43 -25.85 9.09
CA ILE A 50 30.18 -24.61 8.87
C ILE A 50 29.34 -23.40 9.31
N LEU A 51 28.04 -23.43 9.00
CA LEU A 51 27.12 -22.36 9.37
C LEU A 51 26.77 -22.41 10.86
N ILE A 52 26.64 -23.58 11.47
CA ILE A 52 26.50 -23.73 12.93
C ILE A 52 27.71 -23.10 13.63
N ARG A 53 28.94 -23.44 13.23
CA ARG A 53 30.16 -22.87 13.82
C ARG A 53 30.30 -21.35 13.57
N PHE A 54 29.78 -20.85 12.45
CA PHE A 54 29.69 -19.41 12.18
C PHE A 54 28.63 -18.70 13.05
N MET A 55 27.48 -19.35 13.31
CA MET A 55 26.46 -18.85 14.24
C MET A 55 27.02 -18.78 15.67
N GLU A 56 27.73 -19.81 16.14
CA GLU A 56 28.41 -19.84 17.44
C GLU A 56 29.30 -18.60 17.64
N LEU A 57 30.23 -18.35 16.71
CA LEU A 57 31.11 -17.18 16.78
C LEU A 57 30.35 -15.85 16.68
N CYS A 58 29.24 -15.80 15.91
CA CYS A 58 28.40 -14.60 15.85
C CYS A 58 27.64 -14.36 17.17
N VAL A 59 27.26 -15.41 17.91
CA VAL A 59 26.63 -15.34 19.23
C VAL A 59 27.63 -14.89 20.28
N GLU A 60 28.82 -15.50 20.33
CA GLU A 60 29.89 -15.13 21.27
C GLU A 60 30.37 -13.68 21.09
N LEU A 61 30.65 -13.28 19.84
CA LEU A 61 31.06 -11.91 19.50
C LEU A 61 29.88 -10.92 19.37
N ARG A 62 28.65 -11.37 19.68
CA ARG A 62 27.39 -10.60 19.60
C ARG A 62 27.16 -9.87 18.25
N LYS A 63 27.73 -10.37 17.14
CA LYS A 63 27.66 -9.78 15.79
C LYS A 63 26.36 -10.14 15.05
N GLY A 64 25.23 -9.61 15.52
CA GLY A 64 23.90 -9.93 14.96
C GLY A 64 23.76 -9.62 13.45
N ARG A 65 24.44 -8.59 12.95
CA ARG A 65 24.42 -8.23 11.52
C ARG A 65 25.07 -9.30 10.63
N THR A 66 26.24 -9.83 11.00
CA THR A 66 26.91 -10.87 10.21
C THR A 66 26.14 -12.20 10.27
N ALA A 67 25.49 -12.49 11.41
CA ALA A 67 24.56 -13.61 11.51
C ALA A 67 23.41 -13.48 10.49
N LYS A 68 22.74 -12.32 10.43
CA LYS A 68 21.67 -12.07 9.43
C LYS A 68 22.17 -12.21 7.99
N GLU A 69 23.32 -11.65 7.68
CA GLU A 69 23.89 -11.70 6.32
C GLU A 69 24.28 -13.12 5.90
N GLY A 70 24.78 -13.96 6.82
CA GLY A 70 25.03 -15.39 6.58
C GLY A 70 23.75 -16.22 6.44
N LEU A 71 22.81 -16.08 7.37
CA LEU A 71 21.52 -16.79 7.34
C LEU A 71 20.71 -16.51 6.07
N MET A 72 20.68 -15.26 5.60
CA MET A 72 20.03 -14.90 4.34
C MET A 72 20.69 -15.57 3.13
N GLN A 73 22.02 -15.67 3.10
CA GLN A 73 22.74 -16.32 2.00
C GLN A 73 22.50 -17.83 1.99
N PHE A 74 22.51 -18.47 3.16
CA PHE A 74 22.20 -19.90 3.29
C PHE A 74 20.75 -20.24 2.96
N LYS A 75 19.77 -19.48 3.49
CA LYS A 75 18.35 -19.64 3.16
C LYS A 75 18.12 -19.63 1.65
N ASN A 76 18.72 -18.66 0.95
CA ASN A 76 18.58 -18.54 -0.50
C ASN A 76 19.11 -19.74 -1.29
N LEU A 77 20.07 -20.49 -0.73
CA LEU A 77 20.63 -21.72 -1.31
C LEU A 77 19.82 -22.97 -0.93
N ALA A 78 19.47 -23.10 0.35
CA ALA A 78 18.89 -24.32 0.91
C ALA A 78 17.35 -24.43 0.73
N GLN A 79 16.61 -23.31 0.60
CA GLN A 79 15.13 -23.32 0.56
C GLN A 79 14.50 -24.16 -0.58
N ASN A 80 15.25 -24.40 -1.65
CA ASN A 80 14.82 -25.22 -2.78
C ASN A 80 15.15 -26.71 -2.60
N THR A 81 16.16 -27.04 -1.79
CA THR A 81 16.86 -28.34 -1.79
C THR A 81 16.76 -29.09 -0.45
N ASN A 82 16.98 -28.43 0.68
CA ASN A 82 16.79 -29.01 2.02
C ASN A 82 16.30 -27.93 2.99
N VAL A 83 15.02 -28.00 3.35
CA VAL A 83 14.36 -27.05 4.24
C VAL A 83 14.70 -27.31 5.71
N GLY A 84 14.80 -28.58 6.12
CA GLY A 84 15.12 -28.95 7.52
C GLY A 84 16.52 -28.52 7.94
N SER A 85 17.47 -28.40 7.00
CA SER A 85 18.79 -27.82 7.26
C SER A 85 18.71 -26.33 7.68
N ILE A 86 17.71 -25.59 7.19
CA ILE A 86 17.45 -24.21 7.65
C ILE A 86 16.85 -24.22 9.07
N GLU A 87 15.97 -25.19 9.36
CA GLU A 87 15.38 -25.37 10.69
C GLU A 87 16.44 -25.62 11.75
N VAL A 88 17.29 -26.64 11.56
CA VAL A 88 18.39 -27.00 12.48
C VAL A 88 19.30 -25.80 12.77
N VAL A 89 19.72 -25.06 11.74
CA VAL A 89 20.59 -23.89 11.91
C VAL A 89 19.90 -22.75 12.67
N VAL A 90 18.62 -22.47 12.39
CA VAL A 90 17.88 -21.39 13.06
C VAL A 90 17.54 -21.75 14.50
N GLU A 91 17.14 -22.99 14.76
CA GLU A 91 16.90 -23.52 16.11
C GLU A 91 18.20 -23.43 16.93
N LYS A 92 19.33 -23.90 16.40
CA LYS A 92 20.62 -23.84 17.09
C LYS A 92 21.06 -22.39 17.36
N PHE A 93 20.90 -21.48 16.39
CA PHE A 93 21.22 -20.05 16.58
C PHE A 93 20.42 -19.41 17.73
N ILE A 94 19.16 -19.80 17.90
CA ILE A 94 18.30 -19.36 19.01
C ILE A 94 18.75 -20.02 20.33
N GLU A 95 18.89 -21.35 20.37
CA GLU A 95 19.31 -22.12 21.55
C GLU A 95 20.65 -21.60 22.14
N MET A 96 21.61 -21.25 21.28
CA MET A 96 22.91 -20.72 21.70
C MET A 96 22.79 -19.29 22.26
N ALA A 97 21.91 -18.47 21.71
CA ALA A 97 21.61 -17.14 22.26
C ALA A 97 20.85 -17.21 23.59
N GLU A 98 19.95 -18.19 23.75
CA GLU A 98 19.29 -18.54 25.01
C GLU A 98 20.32 -19.03 26.04
N GLY A 99 21.27 -19.87 25.63
CA GLY A 99 22.41 -20.30 26.44
C GLY A 99 23.25 -19.12 26.96
N LYS A 100 23.58 -18.12 26.11
CA LYS A 100 24.27 -16.89 26.54
C LYS A 100 23.42 -15.93 27.39
N VAL A 101 22.10 -16.14 27.46
CA VAL A 101 21.22 -15.50 28.46
C VAL A 101 21.21 -16.29 29.76
N ARG A 102 21.21 -17.63 29.73
CA ARG A 102 21.34 -18.49 30.92
C ARG A 102 22.67 -18.25 31.63
N GLU A 103 23.81 -18.31 30.92
CA GLU A 103 25.12 -17.92 31.44
C GLU A 103 25.12 -16.50 32.06
N GLY A 104 24.37 -15.57 31.46
CA GLY A 104 24.24 -14.20 31.95
C GLY A 104 23.45 -14.11 33.25
N LYS A 105 22.38 -14.91 33.41
CA LYS A 105 21.61 -15.02 34.64
C LYS A 105 22.42 -15.68 35.76
N GLU A 106 23.11 -16.78 35.46
CA GLU A 106 24.02 -17.46 36.39
C GLU A 106 25.13 -16.52 36.89
N LYS A 107 25.73 -15.72 36.01
CA LYS A 107 26.74 -14.71 36.39
C LYS A 107 26.20 -13.57 37.26
N VAL A 108 24.91 -13.21 37.15
CA VAL A 108 24.28 -12.24 38.06
C VAL A 108 23.95 -12.86 39.41
N VAL A 109 23.49 -14.12 39.45
CA VAL A 109 23.27 -14.84 40.72
C VAL A 109 24.59 -15.01 41.46
N ALA A 110 25.66 -15.41 40.77
CA ALA A 110 27.00 -15.51 41.36
C ALA A 110 27.54 -14.15 41.84
N ALA A 111 27.36 -13.08 41.06
CA ALA A 111 27.76 -11.73 41.47
C ALA A 111 26.91 -11.17 42.63
N ALA A 112 25.64 -11.57 42.74
CA ALA A 112 24.78 -11.22 43.87
C ALA A 112 25.16 -12.00 45.14
N ALA A 113 25.55 -13.27 45.02
CA ALA A 113 26.07 -14.07 46.13
C ALA A 113 27.40 -13.50 46.65
N ALA A 114 28.36 -13.22 45.76
CA ALA A 114 29.61 -12.56 46.15
C ALA A 114 29.38 -11.19 46.80
N ALA A 115 28.44 -10.39 46.27
CA ALA A 115 28.05 -9.10 46.87
C ALA A 115 27.17 -9.22 48.15
N MET A 116 26.82 -10.43 48.58
CA MET A 116 26.28 -10.73 49.91
C MET A 116 27.35 -11.25 50.88
N GLU A 117 28.46 -11.78 50.35
CA GLU A 117 29.64 -12.24 51.10
C GLU A 117 30.59 -11.06 51.43
N ASP A 118 30.68 -10.06 50.56
CA ASP A 118 31.43 -8.79 50.75
C ASP A 118 30.77 -7.78 51.72
N VAL A 119 29.59 -8.09 52.31
CA VAL A 119 28.84 -7.16 53.19
C VAL A 119 28.85 -7.67 54.63
N ASP A 120 29.95 -7.37 55.32
CA ASP A 120 30.28 -7.81 56.69
C ASP A 120 29.49 -7.06 57.81
N ASP A 121 28.54 -6.18 57.44
CA ASP A 121 27.64 -5.48 58.37
C ASP A 121 26.22 -5.37 57.78
N LEU A 122 25.26 -6.00 58.45
CA LEU A 122 23.85 -6.04 58.05
C LEU A 122 23.02 -4.88 58.63
N GLU A 123 23.53 -4.13 59.61
CA GLU A 123 22.81 -3.00 60.24
C GLU A 123 23.03 -1.67 59.50
N ALA A 124 23.91 -1.64 58.50
CA ALA A 124 24.23 -0.47 57.67
C ALA A 124 23.75 -0.53 56.19
N PRO A 125 22.47 -0.83 55.88
CA PRO A 125 21.99 -1.02 54.51
C PRO A 125 21.95 0.26 53.64
N SER A 126 22.27 1.42 54.21
CA SER A 126 22.08 2.73 53.60
C SER A 126 23.39 3.52 53.46
N THR A 127 24.27 3.10 52.54
CA THR A 127 25.38 3.95 52.10
C THR A 127 24.83 5.27 51.54
N PRO A 128 25.50 6.43 51.73
CA PRO A 128 24.97 7.71 51.29
C PRO A 128 24.78 7.77 49.76
N GLU A 129 25.58 7.04 48.97
CA GLU A 129 25.36 6.89 47.53
C GLU A 129 24.07 6.11 47.22
N SER A 130 23.76 5.04 47.96
CA SER A 130 22.50 4.29 47.81
C SER A 130 21.28 5.16 48.13
N ILE A 131 21.34 5.95 49.22
CA ILE A 131 20.30 6.92 49.58
C ILE A 131 20.09 7.94 48.45
N LEU A 132 21.17 8.59 47.98
CA LEU A 132 21.10 9.58 46.91
C LEU A 132 20.54 8.97 45.61
N LEU A 133 21.00 7.78 45.21
CA LEU A 133 20.45 7.09 44.04
C LEU A 133 18.95 6.79 44.19
N SER A 134 18.52 6.30 45.36
CA SER A 134 17.10 6.01 45.63
C SER A 134 16.22 7.27 45.60
N SER A 135 16.72 8.43 46.05
CA SER A 135 16.02 9.71 45.98
C SER A 135 15.84 10.25 44.55
N VAL A 136 16.75 9.89 43.64
CA VAL A 136 16.71 10.32 42.23
C VAL A 136 15.89 9.36 41.36
N SER A 137 15.89 8.05 41.66
CA SER A 137 15.07 7.07 40.95
C SER A 137 13.79 6.72 41.73
N VAL A 138 12.70 7.45 41.43
CA VAL A 138 11.34 7.16 41.95
C VAL A 138 10.78 5.80 41.43
N SER A 139 11.38 5.24 40.38
CA SER A 139 11.18 3.86 39.96
C SER A 139 11.90 2.87 40.88
N THR A 140 11.38 1.64 41.00
CA THR A 140 11.80 0.50 41.85
C THR A 140 13.27 0.02 41.79
N SER A 141 14.17 0.75 41.13
CA SER A 141 15.60 0.46 40.96
C SER A 141 16.47 0.72 42.20
N SER A 142 15.91 0.64 43.40
CA SER A 142 16.61 0.81 44.68
C SER A 142 17.49 -0.38 45.06
N THR A 143 17.31 -1.55 44.42
CA THR A 143 18.10 -2.76 44.69
C THR A 143 19.34 -2.82 43.78
N GLY A 144 20.54 -3.02 44.35
CA GLY A 144 21.79 -3.16 43.58
C GLY A 144 21.76 -4.27 42.50
N SER A 145 20.97 -5.33 42.74
CA SER A 145 20.68 -6.42 41.79
C SER A 145 20.12 -5.96 40.45
N ASP A 146 19.37 -4.86 40.41
CA ASP A 146 18.82 -4.31 39.16
C ASP A 146 19.91 -3.63 38.31
N ARG A 147 20.93 -3.04 38.95
CA ARG A 147 22.10 -2.48 38.26
C ARG A 147 23.00 -3.58 37.68
N THR A 148 23.27 -4.65 38.43
CA THR A 148 24.07 -5.79 37.93
C THR A 148 23.33 -6.52 36.80
N SER A 149 22.01 -6.73 36.93
CA SER A 149 21.13 -7.25 35.86
C SER A 149 21.12 -6.36 34.61
N ARG A 150 21.16 -5.04 34.77
CA ARG A 150 21.25 -4.08 33.66
C ARG A 150 22.62 -4.09 32.97
N ALA A 151 23.70 -4.33 33.70
CA ALA A 151 25.05 -4.42 33.15
C ALA A 151 25.32 -5.76 32.44
N LEU A 152 25.00 -6.89 33.08
CA LEU A 152 25.42 -8.22 32.65
C LEU A 152 24.37 -8.93 31.76
N ILE A 153 23.12 -9.00 32.20
CA ILE A 153 22.05 -9.74 31.50
C ILE A 153 21.49 -8.94 30.31
N THR A 154 21.22 -7.64 30.48
CA THR A 154 20.52 -6.84 29.47
C THR A 154 21.19 -6.82 28.09
N PRO A 155 22.54 -6.79 27.94
CA PRO A 155 23.18 -6.95 26.63
C PRO A 155 22.90 -8.31 25.97
N SER A 156 22.89 -9.41 26.74
CA SER A 156 22.51 -10.74 26.22
C SER A 156 21.02 -10.80 25.85
N LEU A 157 20.11 -10.24 26.66
CA LEU A 157 18.68 -10.18 26.33
C LEU A 157 18.40 -9.37 25.06
N LYS A 158 19.10 -8.24 24.86
CA LYS A 158 19.00 -7.45 23.61
C LYS A 158 19.49 -8.25 22.40
N PHE A 159 20.54 -9.05 22.56
CA PHE A 159 21.07 -9.89 21.49
C PHE A 159 20.12 -11.06 21.17
N LEU A 160 19.55 -11.73 22.18
CA LEU A 160 18.53 -12.78 22.01
C LEU A 160 17.25 -12.24 21.36
N TRP A 161 16.81 -11.03 21.73
CA TRP A 161 15.72 -10.36 21.00
C TRP A 161 16.04 -10.18 19.51
N GLU A 162 17.24 -9.69 19.18
CA GLU A 162 17.62 -9.46 17.77
C GLU A 162 17.92 -10.77 17.02
N SER A 163 18.24 -11.89 17.69
CA SER A 163 18.34 -13.22 17.06
C SER A 163 16.95 -13.80 16.70
N TYR A 164 15.95 -13.74 17.60
CA TYR A 164 14.56 -14.07 17.24
C TYR A 164 14.06 -13.20 16.08
N ARG A 165 14.30 -11.87 16.17
CA ARG A 165 13.90 -10.93 15.11
C ARG A 165 14.59 -11.22 13.78
N THR A 166 15.88 -11.56 13.80
CA THR A 166 16.64 -11.96 12.61
C THR A 166 16.06 -13.24 11.99
N SER A 167 15.72 -14.22 12.83
CA SER A 167 15.12 -15.48 12.39
C SER A 167 13.74 -15.28 11.75
N LEU A 168 12.85 -14.49 12.38
CA LEU A 168 11.54 -14.14 11.78
C LEU A 168 11.69 -13.36 10.46
N GLU A 169 12.68 -12.46 10.38
CA GLU A 169 13.00 -11.66 9.20
C GLU A 169 13.59 -12.49 8.05
N THR A 170 14.31 -13.59 8.34
CA THR A 170 14.81 -14.53 7.32
C THR A 170 13.74 -15.51 6.86
N LEU A 171 12.90 -16.03 7.77
CA LEU A 171 11.92 -17.08 7.47
C LEU A 171 10.63 -16.56 6.78
N LYS A 172 10.28 -15.27 6.92
CA LYS A 172 9.01 -14.70 6.44
C LYS A 172 8.68 -14.99 4.96
N ASN A 173 7.37 -14.98 4.68
CA ASN A 173 6.75 -15.02 3.35
C ASN A 173 7.15 -16.24 2.48
N ASN A 174 7.50 -17.37 3.08
CA ASN A 174 7.76 -18.62 2.38
C ASN A 174 6.92 -19.77 3.00
N SER A 175 6.06 -20.41 2.20
CA SER A 175 5.17 -21.49 2.66
C SER A 175 5.91 -22.72 3.20
N ARG A 176 7.10 -23.03 2.68
CA ARG A 176 7.93 -24.15 3.17
C ARG A 176 8.55 -23.88 4.55
N LEU A 177 8.72 -22.61 4.91
CA LEU A 177 9.37 -22.18 6.17
C LEU A 177 8.34 -21.76 7.23
N GLU A 178 7.04 -21.93 6.95
CA GLU A 178 5.98 -21.40 7.78
C GLU A 178 5.95 -22.04 9.18
N MET A 179 6.05 -23.38 9.28
CA MET A 179 6.10 -24.09 10.58
C MET A 179 7.17 -23.52 11.52
N ILE A 180 8.38 -23.36 11.00
CA ILE A 180 9.55 -22.82 11.72
C ILE A 180 9.29 -21.34 12.11
N TYR A 181 8.69 -20.57 11.21
CA TYR A 181 8.33 -19.18 11.47
C TYR A 181 7.30 -19.05 12.60
N GLN A 182 6.27 -19.91 12.63
CA GLN A 182 5.27 -19.92 13.71
C GLN A 182 5.89 -20.37 15.05
N SER A 183 6.74 -21.41 15.06
CA SER A 183 7.39 -21.91 16.29
C SER A 183 8.38 -20.88 16.86
N VAL A 184 9.18 -20.22 16.01
CA VAL A 184 10.06 -19.12 16.42
C VAL A 184 9.26 -17.92 16.95
N ALA A 185 8.08 -17.62 16.37
CA ALA A 185 7.20 -16.58 16.90
C ALA A 185 6.65 -16.94 18.31
N GLN A 186 6.26 -18.19 18.53
CA GLN A 186 5.84 -18.69 19.85
C GLN A 186 6.98 -18.63 20.87
N LYS A 187 8.18 -19.11 20.52
CA LYS A 187 9.39 -18.97 21.37
C LYS A 187 9.64 -17.50 21.72
N ALA A 188 9.60 -16.59 20.73
CA ALA A 188 9.76 -15.14 20.95
C ALA A 188 8.67 -14.52 21.86
N PHE A 189 7.41 -15.00 21.82
CA PHE A 189 6.39 -14.58 22.78
C PHE A 189 6.72 -15.05 24.21
N THR A 190 7.09 -16.32 24.40
CA THR A 190 7.48 -16.83 25.73
C THR A 190 8.70 -16.12 26.31
N PHE A 191 9.70 -15.79 25.47
CA PHE A 191 10.82 -14.92 25.85
C PHE A 191 10.37 -13.54 26.35
N CYS A 192 9.39 -12.92 25.68
CA CYS A 192 8.88 -11.61 26.08
C CYS A 192 8.15 -11.68 27.42
N LEU A 193 7.39 -12.76 27.66
CA LEU A 193 6.67 -13.05 28.90
C LEU A 193 7.65 -13.27 30.05
N VAL A 194 8.51 -14.30 29.95
CA VAL A 194 9.44 -14.75 31.01
C VAL A 194 10.44 -13.67 31.45
N ASN A 195 10.70 -12.67 30.61
CA ASN A 195 11.62 -11.57 30.91
C ASN A 195 10.92 -10.19 30.98
N GLY A 196 9.59 -10.14 31.08
CA GLY A 196 8.80 -8.91 31.29
C GLY A 196 8.92 -7.84 30.19
N ARG A 197 9.30 -8.22 28.96
CA ARG A 197 9.74 -7.29 27.90
C ARG A 197 8.58 -6.64 27.14
N LYS A 198 7.76 -5.85 27.85
CA LYS A 198 6.59 -5.10 27.31
C LYS A 198 6.94 -4.13 26.13
N THR A 199 8.22 -3.82 25.89
CA THR A 199 8.70 -3.02 24.72
C THR A 199 8.99 -3.86 23.48
N GLU A 200 9.69 -4.97 23.64
CA GLU A 200 10.03 -5.90 22.57
C GLU A 200 8.78 -6.62 22.06
N PHE A 201 7.87 -7.00 22.96
CA PHE A 201 6.58 -7.62 22.61
C PHE A 201 5.74 -6.77 21.62
N ARG A 202 5.62 -5.46 21.85
CA ARG A 202 4.91 -4.56 20.91
C ARG A 202 5.59 -4.47 19.54
N ARG A 203 6.93 -4.50 19.51
CA ARG A 203 7.71 -4.54 18.26
C ARG A 203 7.54 -5.88 17.53
N LEU A 204 7.43 -6.98 18.27
CA LEU A 204 7.13 -8.31 17.72
C LEU A 204 5.75 -8.32 17.05
N CYS A 205 4.70 -7.92 17.77
CA CYS A 205 3.34 -7.88 17.23
C CYS A 205 3.25 -7.02 15.96
N GLU A 206 3.86 -5.83 15.95
CA GLU A 206 3.89 -4.98 14.76
C GLU A 206 4.67 -5.60 13.59
N THR A 207 5.79 -6.28 13.87
CA THR A 207 6.55 -7.04 12.85
C THR A 207 5.68 -8.15 12.24
N LEU A 208 4.95 -8.88 13.07
CA LEU A 208 4.04 -9.95 12.63
C LEU A 208 2.82 -9.42 11.84
N ARG A 209 2.36 -8.19 12.10
CA ARG A 209 1.36 -7.50 11.26
C ARG A 209 1.91 -7.11 9.90
N VAL A 210 3.10 -6.50 9.86
CA VAL A 210 3.76 -6.13 8.61
C VAL A 210 4.00 -7.37 7.74
N HIS A 211 4.37 -8.51 8.34
CA HIS A 211 4.51 -9.78 7.61
C HIS A 211 3.18 -10.27 7.04
N LEU A 212 2.11 -10.34 7.85
CA LEU A 212 0.78 -10.77 7.37
C LEU A 212 0.20 -9.82 6.29
N ALA A 213 0.34 -8.50 6.46
CA ALA A 213 -0.07 -7.52 5.47
C ALA A 213 0.70 -7.64 4.15
N ASN A 214 1.94 -8.13 4.18
CA ASN A 214 2.70 -8.43 2.96
C ASN A 214 2.21 -9.72 2.30
N VAL A 215 1.85 -10.77 3.04
CA VAL A 215 1.21 -11.98 2.48
C VAL A 215 -0.06 -11.61 1.72
N GLY A 216 -0.96 -10.82 2.31
CA GLY A 216 -2.18 -10.35 1.65
C GLY A 216 -1.92 -9.56 0.37
N LYS A 217 -0.89 -8.70 0.34
CA LYS A 217 -0.50 -7.95 -0.86
C LYS A 217 0.02 -8.86 -1.98
N TYR A 218 0.91 -9.81 -1.67
CA TYR A 218 1.45 -10.72 -2.68
C TYR A 218 0.38 -11.67 -3.24
N TYR A 219 -0.55 -12.13 -2.40
CA TYR A 219 -1.72 -12.89 -2.83
C TYR A 219 -2.59 -12.09 -3.81
N ALA A 220 -3.03 -10.88 -3.43
CA ALA A 220 -3.87 -10.04 -4.27
C ALA A 220 -3.19 -9.61 -5.59
N GLN A 221 -1.89 -9.28 -5.54
CA GLN A 221 -1.12 -8.89 -6.74
C GLN A 221 -1.05 -10.02 -7.77
N ASN A 222 -0.95 -11.27 -7.32
CA ASN A 222 -0.86 -12.43 -8.22
C ASN A 222 -2.24 -12.94 -8.65
N SER A 223 -3.29 -12.78 -7.84
CA SER A 223 -4.68 -13.00 -8.28
C SER A 223 -5.11 -12.12 -9.46
N MET A 224 -4.45 -10.97 -9.66
CA MET A 224 -4.70 -10.08 -10.81
C MET A 224 -3.87 -10.44 -12.06
N LYS A 225 -2.84 -11.28 -11.91
CA LYS A 225 -2.06 -11.85 -13.02
C LYS A 225 -2.64 -13.21 -13.40
N GLY A 226 -3.41 -13.25 -14.49
CA GLY A 226 -3.99 -14.50 -15.02
C GLY A 226 -2.96 -15.60 -15.28
N GLU A 227 -3.44 -16.84 -15.29
CA GLU A 227 -2.76 -18.15 -15.12
C GLU A 227 -1.47 -18.45 -15.93
N ARG A 228 -1.07 -17.58 -16.86
CA ARG A 228 0.04 -17.80 -17.79
C ARG A 228 1.45 -17.58 -17.21
N GLU A 229 1.58 -17.01 -16.01
CA GLU A 229 2.87 -16.87 -15.32
C GLU A 229 2.82 -17.49 -13.92
N GLN A 230 3.06 -18.81 -13.80
CA GLN A 230 3.14 -19.53 -12.51
C GLN A 230 4.42 -19.22 -11.71
N GLY A 231 4.83 -17.95 -11.62
CA GLY A 231 6.06 -17.50 -10.94
C GLY A 231 6.01 -17.51 -9.39
N GLY A 232 5.16 -18.35 -8.79
CA GLY A 232 4.70 -18.21 -7.40
C GLY A 232 5.11 -19.33 -6.42
N HIS A 233 5.98 -20.27 -6.82
CA HIS A 233 6.18 -21.60 -6.20
C HIS A 233 6.40 -21.71 -4.67
N HIS A 234 6.64 -20.62 -3.94
CA HIS A 234 6.91 -20.63 -2.49
C HIS A 234 6.07 -19.61 -1.69
N GLN A 235 5.01 -19.03 -2.26
CA GLN A 235 4.18 -18.04 -1.56
C GLN A 235 3.19 -18.69 -0.59
N ILE A 236 2.82 -17.97 0.47
CA ILE A 236 1.84 -18.39 1.48
C ILE A 236 0.42 -18.15 0.93
N ASN A 237 -0.45 -19.15 1.01
CA ASN A 237 -1.84 -19.08 0.56
C ASN A 237 -2.81 -19.10 1.76
N LEU A 238 -3.47 -17.98 2.04
CA LEU A 238 -4.42 -17.88 3.17
C LEU A 238 -5.76 -18.57 2.91
N GLY A 239 -6.00 -19.10 1.70
CA GLY A 239 -7.14 -19.97 1.40
C GLY A 239 -6.91 -21.45 1.77
N ASP A 240 -5.68 -21.84 2.12
CA ASP A 240 -5.40 -23.16 2.69
C ASP A 240 -5.80 -23.20 4.19
N PRO A 241 -6.67 -24.14 4.62
CA PRO A 241 -7.14 -24.19 6.01
C PRO A 241 -6.02 -24.46 7.02
N GLU A 242 -4.97 -25.20 6.66
CA GLU A 242 -3.85 -25.43 7.59
C GLU A 242 -3.03 -24.17 7.81
N THR A 243 -2.64 -23.49 6.72
CA THR A 243 -1.97 -22.18 6.72
C THR A 243 -2.76 -21.15 7.52
N LEU A 244 -4.08 -21.11 7.34
CA LEU A 244 -4.97 -20.24 8.11
C LEU A 244 -4.95 -20.60 9.60
N GLN A 245 -5.12 -21.88 9.97
CA GLN A 245 -5.11 -22.33 11.35
C GLN A 245 -3.77 -22.01 12.05
N ARG A 246 -2.64 -22.22 11.36
CA ARG A 246 -1.30 -21.88 11.85
C ARG A 246 -1.14 -20.37 12.14
N HIS A 247 -1.68 -19.51 11.27
CA HIS A 247 -1.71 -18.07 11.50
C HIS A 247 -2.69 -17.64 12.61
N LEU A 248 -3.81 -18.35 12.80
CA LEU A 248 -4.71 -18.13 13.93
C LEU A 248 -4.05 -18.56 15.25
N ASP A 249 -3.41 -19.72 15.31
CA ASP A 249 -2.76 -20.27 16.51
C ASP A 249 -1.67 -19.31 17.06
N THR A 250 -0.87 -18.68 16.19
CA THR A 250 0.11 -17.68 16.64
C THR A 250 -0.51 -16.33 17.02
N ARG A 251 -1.67 -15.96 16.46
CA ARG A 251 -2.44 -14.81 16.95
C ARG A 251 -3.14 -15.07 18.29
N PHE A 252 -3.52 -16.31 18.57
CA PHE A 252 -4.02 -16.71 19.89
C PHE A 252 -2.92 -16.70 20.96
N ALA A 253 -1.72 -17.19 20.63
CA ALA A 253 -0.55 -17.00 21.50
C ALA A 253 -0.24 -15.52 21.74
N GLN A 254 -0.31 -14.69 20.69
CA GLN A 254 -0.16 -13.23 20.78
C GLN A 254 -1.19 -12.59 21.72
N LEU A 255 -2.46 -13.01 21.64
CA LEU A 255 -3.54 -12.49 22.50
C LEU A 255 -3.33 -12.88 23.98
N ASN A 256 -3.03 -14.15 24.27
CA ASN A 256 -2.82 -14.62 25.64
C ASN A 256 -1.67 -13.85 26.31
N VAL A 257 -0.51 -13.78 25.65
CA VAL A 257 0.66 -13.03 26.18
C VAL A 257 0.40 -11.53 26.22
N SER A 258 -0.46 -10.97 25.37
CA SER A 258 -0.88 -9.55 25.48
C SER A 258 -1.68 -9.29 26.76
N VAL A 259 -2.56 -10.22 27.15
CA VAL A 259 -3.38 -10.13 28.37
C VAL A 259 -2.53 -10.38 29.62
N GLU A 260 -1.65 -11.38 29.60
CA GLU A 260 -0.74 -11.71 30.71
C GLU A 260 0.33 -10.63 30.94
N LEU A 261 0.73 -9.87 29.91
CA LEU A 261 1.54 -8.66 30.04
C LEU A 261 0.71 -7.39 30.33
N GLU A 262 -0.61 -7.49 30.52
CA GLU A 262 -1.55 -6.38 30.77
C GLU A 262 -1.52 -5.29 29.68
N LEU A 263 -1.14 -5.66 28.45
CA LEU A 263 -1.03 -4.75 27.32
C LEU A 263 -2.40 -4.65 26.61
N TRP A 264 -3.41 -4.17 27.32
CA TRP A 264 -4.82 -4.14 26.88
C TRP A 264 -5.03 -3.52 25.48
N GLN A 265 -4.28 -2.49 25.13
CA GLN A 265 -4.30 -1.90 23.78
C GLN A 265 -3.77 -2.85 22.70
N GLU A 266 -2.72 -3.61 23.01
CA GLU A 266 -2.11 -4.57 22.07
C GLU A 266 -2.92 -5.88 22.02
N ALA A 267 -3.57 -6.27 23.12
CA ALA A 267 -4.58 -7.33 23.15
C ALA A 267 -5.77 -6.98 22.23
N PHE A 268 -6.29 -5.75 22.30
CA PHE A 268 -7.36 -5.27 21.42
C PHE A 268 -6.95 -5.28 19.94
N ARG A 269 -5.74 -4.81 19.61
CA ARG A 269 -5.21 -4.90 18.22
C ARG A 269 -5.01 -6.35 17.77
N SER A 270 -4.62 -7.25 18.67
CA SER A 270 -4.49 -8.69 18.39
C SER A 270 -5.85 -9.36 18.14
N ILE A 271 -6.90 -8.91 18.84
CA ILE A 271 -8.30 -9.27 18.58
C ILE A 271 -8.76 -8.77 17.21
N GLU A 272 -8.44 -7.53 16.82
CA GLU A 272 -8.67 -7.03 15.46
C GLU A 272 -7.91 -7.88 14.41
N ASP A 273 -6.66 -8.25 14.65
CA ASP A 273 -5.88 -9.13 13.75
C ASP A 273 -6.55 -10.50 13.56
N ILE A 274 -7.11 -11.10 14.63
CA ILE A 274 -7.83 -12.38 14.59
C ILE A 274 -9.12 -12.23 13.78
N HIS A 275 -9.96 -11.24 14.08
CA HIS A 275 -11.21 -11.01 13.35
C HIS A 275 -10.98 -10.72 11.85
N ASN A 276 -9.89 -10.01 11.51
CA ASN A 276 -9.48 -9.79 10.13
C ASN A 276 -9.09 -11.11 9.42
N LEU A 277 -8.40 -12.04 10.08
CA LEU A 277 -8.12 -13.37 9.52
C LEU A 277 -9.40 -14.20 9.31
N LEU A 278 -10.31 -14.19 10.30
CA LEU A 278 -11.58 -14.91 10.23
C LEU A 278 -12.49 -14.41 9.11
N THR A 279 -12.58 -13.08 8.93
CA THR A 279 -13.36 -12.47 7.84
C THR A 279 -12.73 -12.67 6.48
N MET A 280 -11.39 -12.62 6.36
CA MET A 280 -10.69 -13.00 5.12
C MET A 280 -11.03 -14.44 4.72
N ALA A 281 -10.92 -15.39 5.66
CA ALA A 281 -11.24 -16.80 5.42
C ALA A 281 -12.70 -17.02 5.00
N SER A 282 -13.65 -16.37 5.68
CA SER A 282 -15.07 -16.44 5.34
C SER A 282 -15.44 -15.74 4.01
N SER A 283 -14.55 -14.94 3.44
CA SER A 283 -14.78 -14.20 2.18
C SER A 283 -14.32 -14.94 0.92
N MET A 284 -13.54 -16.02 1.06
CA MET A 284 -13.02 -16.75 -0.10
C MET A 284 -14.07 -17.73 -0.66
N PRO A 285 -14.31 -17.73 -1.98
CA PRO A 285 -15.24 -18.68 -2.59
C PRO A 285 -14.67 -20.10 -2.54
N SER A 286 -15.41 -21.03 -1.95
CA SER A 286 -15.03 -22.45 -1.90
C SER A 286 -14.93 -23.04 -3.31
N THR A 287 -13.71 -23.30 -3.78
CA THR A 287 -13.43 -23.92 -5.08
C THR A 287 -13.68 -25.43 -5.05
N ALA A 288 -14.96 -25.82 -4.92
CA ALA A 288 -15.38 -27.21 -5.08
C ALA A 288 -15.26 -27.61 -6.56
N THR A 289 -14.19 -28.34 -6.89
CA THR A 289 -13.91 -28.78 -8.26
C THR A 289 -15.01 -29.70 -8.79
N THR A 290 -15.36 -29.51 -10.07
CA THR A 290 -16.35 -30.34 -10.78
C THR A 290 -15.91 -31.81 -10.86
N ALA A 291 -16.68 -32.70 -10.24
CA ALA A 291 -16.66 -34.14 -10.51
C ALA A 291 -17.98 -34.53 -11.23
N THR A 292 -17.87 -35.37 -12.25
CA THR A 292 -18.94 -35.57 -13.24
C THR A 292 -19.76 -36.83 -13.01
N THR A 293 -21.04 -36.77 -13.41
CA THR A 293 -21.94 -37.88 -13.82
C THR A 293 -22.79 -38.61 -12.76
N THR A 294 -23.97 -39.02 -13.24
CA THR A 294 -24.94 -40.01 -12.71
C THR A 294 -25.63 -39.75 -11.36
N ALA A 295 -26.95 -39.51 -11.47
CA ALA A 295 -28.01 -39.85 -10.51
C ALA A 295 -28.84 -41.03 -11.12
N PRO A 296 -29.89 -41.61 -10.49
CA PRO A 296 -30.60 -41.16 -9.27
C PRO A 296 -31.07 -42.26 -8.28
N THR A 297 -31.74 -41.81 -7.20
CA THR A 297 -32.98 -42.40 -6.59
C THR A 297 -32.93 -42.79 -5.09
N THR A 298 -34.01 -42.43 -4.37
CA THR A 298 -34.49 -42.88 -3.04
C THR A 298 -33.66 -42.65 -1.75
N THR A 299 -34.09 -41.62 -1.00
CA THR A 299 -34.60 -41.73 0.39
C THR A 299 -33.72 -42.33 1.49
N THR A 300 -32.99 -41.48 2.23
CA THR A 300 -32.94 -41.57 3.71
C THR A 300 -32.56 -40.23 4.34
N THR A 301 -32.90 -40.03 5.62
CA THR A 301 -32.55 -38.84 6.41
C THR A 301 -31.12 -38.90 6.94
N THR A 302 -30.25 -38.04 6.44
CA THR A 302 -28.97 -37.67 7.10
C THR A 302 -28.73 -36.17 7.00
N THR A 303 -28.34 -35.57 8.11
CA THR A 303 -28.02 -34.15 8.26
C THR A 303 -26.90 -33.72 7.32
N SER A 304 -27.14 -32.75 6.44
CA SER A 304 -26.10 -32.16 5.60
C SER A 304 -25.21 -31.23 6.42
N SER A 305 -24.17 -31.79 7.04
CA SER A 305 -23.12 -31.04 7.73
C SER A 305 -22.37 -30.16 6.73
N SER A 306 -22.81 -28.92 6.56
CA SER A 306 -22.16 -27.95 5.69
C SER A 306 -20.76 -27.67 6.22
N SER A 307 -19.74 -28.09 5.46
CA SER A 307 -18.32 -28.03 5.82
C SER A 307 -17.78 -26.60 5.72
N THR A 308 -18.33 -25.72 6.56
CA THR A 308 -17.69 -24.48 6.96
C THR A 308 -16.34 -24.78 7.61
N LEU A 309 -15.39 -23.84 7.53
CA LEU A 309 -14.05 -23.98 8.10
C LEU A 309 -14.15 -24.29 9.61
N THR A 310 -13.92 -25.54 10.00
CA THR A 310 -14.08 -26.02 11.39
C THR A 310 -12.89 -25.60 12.26
N ILE A 311 -12.76 -24.29 12.47
CA ILE A 311 -11.86 -23.70 13.45
C ILE A 311 -12.21 -24.32 14.81
N LYS A 312 -11.20 -24.85 15.51
CA LYS A 312 -11.39 -25.58 16.77
C LYS A 312 -12.22 -24.75 17.76
N SER A 313 -13.39 -25.26 18.17
CA SER A 313 -14.32 -24.52 19.04
C SER A 313 -13.65 -24.06 20.35
N THR A 314 -12.70 -24.84 20.87
CA THR A 314 -11.86 -24.48 22.03
C THR A 314 -11.04 -23.20 21.84
N MET A 315 -10.55 -22.92 20.62
CA MET A 315 -9.82 -21.70 20.30
C MET A 315 -10.77 -20.49 20.22
N MET A 316 -12.00 -20.70 19.71
CA MET A 316 -13.05 -19.68 19.74
C MET A 316 -13.55 -19.42 21.18
N ALA A 317 -13.65 -20.43 22.04
CA ALA A 317 -13.94 -20.23 23.45
C ALA A 317 -12.86 -19.34 24.11
N ASN A 318 -11.57 -19.66 23.93
CA ASN A 318 -10.48 -18.82 24.46
C ASN A 318 -10.53 -17.38 23.89
N TYR A 319 -10.84 -17.21 22.59
CA TYR A 319 -11.08 -15.88 21.99
C TYR A 319 -12.12 -15.08 22.77
N TYR A 320 -13.33 -15.61 22.97
CA TYR A 320 -14.40 -14.87 23.65
C TYR A 320 -14.13 -14.68 25.16
N GLU A 321 -13.39 -15.58 25.81
CA GLU A 321 -12.92 -15.39 27.20
C GLU A 321 -12.00 -14.18 27.31
N LYS A 322 -10.91 -14.14 26.53
CA LYS A 322 -9.94 -13.02 26.56
C LYS A 322 -10.58 -11.72 26.05
N LEU A 323 -11.47 -11.80 25.06
CA LEU A 323 -12.27 -10.67 24.59
C LEU A 323 -13.14 -10.09 25.71
N SER A 324 -13.76 -10.93 26.54
CA SER A 324 -14.50 -10.47 27.72
C SER A 324 -13.57 -9.72 28.69
N GLN A 325 -12.38 -10.27 29.00
CA GLN A 325 -11.41 -9.65 29.92
C GLN A 325 -10.95 -8.26 29.39
N VAL A 326 -10.65 -8.17 28.09
CA VAL A 326 -10.32 -6.89 27.42
C VAL A 326 -11.48 -5.90 27.49
N PHE A 327 -12.72 -6.33 27.24
CA PHE A 327 -13.89 -5.43 27.32
C PHE A 327 -14.18 -4.94 28.74
N LEU A 328 -13.98 -5.77 29.77
CA LEU A 328 -14.12 -5.38 31.17
C LEU A 328 -13.11 -4.28 31.53
N MET A 329 -11.82 -4.51 31.22
CA MET A 329 -10.74 -3.54 31.47
C MET A 329 -10.89 -2.25 30.65
N SER A 330 -11.57 -2.30 29.50
CA SER A 330 -11.93 -1.11 28.71
C SER A 330 -13.15 -0.32 29.24
N GLY A 331 -13.82 -0.79 30.30
CA GLY A 331 -15.02 -0.19 30.87
C GLY A 331 -16.32 -0.43 30.07
N ASN A 332 -16.28 -1.29 29.04
CA ASN A 332 -17.38 -1.54 28.11
C ASN A 332 -18.25 -2.73 28.54
N ALA A 333 -18.94 -2.59 29.68
CA ALA A 333 -19.78 -3.63 30.29
C ALA A 333 -20.79 -4.29 29.31
N LEU A 334 -21.37 -3.52 28.38
CA LEU A 334 -22.33 -4.03 27.39
C LEU A 334 -21.69 -5.05 26.42
N TYR A 335 -20.53 -4.73 25.86
CA TYR A 335 -19.80 -5.62 24.97
C TYR A 335 -19.16 -6.79 25.73
N HIS A 336 -18.79 -6.57 27.00
CA HIS A 336 -18.35 -7.63 27.91
C HIS A 336 -19.44 -8.69 28.17
N ALA A 337 -20.68 -8.27 28.48
CA ALA A 337 -21.81 -9.19 28.64
C ALA A 337 -22.14 -9.93 27.34
N ALA A 338 -22.08 -9.24 26.19
CA ALA A 338 -22.25 -9.87 24.88
C ALA A 338 -21.14 -10.89 24.55
N ALA A 339 -19.89 -10.66 24.98
CA ALA A 339 -18.80 -11.63 24.85
C ALA A 339 -19.05 -12.89 25.71
N TRP A 340 -19.53 -12.74 26.95
CA TRP A 340 -19.91 -13.89 27.79
C TRP A 340 -21.09 -14.68 27.21
N ALA A 341 -22.09 -14.02 26.63
CA ALA A 341 -23.18 -14.71 25.94
C ALA A 341 -22.65 -15.55 24.76
N LYS A 342 -21.75 -15.02 23.93
CA LYS A 342 -21.10 -15.78 22.84
C LYS A 342 -20.19 -16.91 23.34
N TYR A 343 -19.49 -16.71 24.44
CA TYR A 343 -18.70 -17.77 25.08
C TYR A 343 -19.60 -18.91 25.58
N TYR A 344 -20.70 -18.58 26.27
CA TYR A 344 -21.67 -19.57 26.74
C TYR A 344 -22.31 -20.35 25.58
N ASP A 345 -22.67 -19.69 24.48
CA ASP A 345 -23.17 -20.33 23.26
C ASP A 345 -22.18 -21.38 22.74
N LEU A 346 -20.89 -21.04 22.66
CA LEU A 346 -19.86 -21.93 22.15
C LEU A 346 -19.51 -23.07 23.11
N VAL A 347 -19.44 -22.82 24.42
CA VAL A 347 -19.17 -23.86 25.43
C VAL A 347 -20.35 -24.83 25.56
N THR A 348 -21.59 -24.37 25.43
CA THR A 348 -22.76 -25.27 25.40
C THR A 348 -22.87 -26.04 24.09
N TYR A 349 -22.52 -25.44 22.95
CA TYR A 349 -22.49 -26.11 21.64
C TYR A 349 -21.33 -27.12 21.50
N ALA A 350 -20.18 -26.88 22.14
CA ALA A 350 -19.00 -27.74 22.04
C ALA A 350 -19.13 -29.12 22.71
N GLY A 351 -20.19 -29.34 23.50
CA GLY A 351 -20.42 -30.58 24.25
C GLY A 351 -19.84 -30.55 25.66
N ALA A 352 -20.49 -31.25 26.58
CA ALA A 352 -20.16 -31.23 28.00
C ALA A 352 -19.09 -32.25 28.38
N ASN A 353 -17.86 -31.79 28.61
CA ASN A 353 -16.92 -32.53 29.46
C ASN A 353 -17.43 -32.52 30.91
N ALA A 354 -17.30 -33.62 31.64
CA ALA A 354 -17.96 -33.77 32.96
C ALA A 354 -17.54 -32.70 33.99
N SER A 355 -16.27 -32.27 33.98
CA SER A 355 -15.75 -31.18 34.83
C SER A 355 -16.26 -29.78 34.46
N ALA A 356 -17.08 -29.64 33.42
CA ALA A 356 -17.67 -28.37 33.00
C ALA A 356 -19.01 -28.04 33.70
N VAL A 357 -19.57 -28.91 34.54
CA VAL A 357 -20.89 -28.68 35.15
C VAL A 357 -20.86 -27.55 36.19
N GLU A 358 -20.00 -27.63 37.19
CA GLU A 358 -19.78 -26.57 38.20
C GLU A 358 -19.36 -25.26 37.53
N ASN A 359 -18.42 -25.37 36.58
CA ASN A 359 -18.00 -24.25 35.73
C ASN A 359 -19.16 -23.63 34.94
N ARG A 360 -20.19 -24.41 34.55
CA ARG A 360 -21.36 -23.90 33.82
C ARG A 360 -22.36 -23.19 34.72
N GLU A 361 -22.49 -23.57 35.99
CA GLU A 361 -23.28 -22.76 36.95
C GLU A 361 -22.61 -21.40 37.18
N VAL A 362 -21.30 -21.40 37.47
CA VAL A 362 -20.51 -20.17 37.64
C VAL A 362 -20.59 -19.30 36.37
N LEU A 363 -20.50 -19.91 35.18
CA LEU A 363 -20.60 -19.23 33.90
C LEU A 363 -22.01 -18.67 33.61
N ALA A 364 -23.07 -19.42 33.90
CA ALA A 364 -24.44 -18.94 33.79
C ALA A 364 -24.66 -17.73 34.71
N GLY A 365 -24.12 -17.80 35.93
CA GLY A 365 -24.01 -16.65 36.83
C GLY A 365 -23.26 -15.47 36.21
N LYS A 366 -22.09 -15.69 35.58
CA LYS A 366 -21.31 -14.62 34.91
C LYS A 366 -22.06 -13.96 33.76
N VAL A 367 -22.80 -14.71 32.95
CA VAL A 367 -23.64 -14.16 31.86
C VAL A 367 -24.71 -13.23 32.44
N ILE A 368 -25.44 -13.66 33.47
CA ILE A 368 -26.52 -12.85 34.06
C ILE A 368 -25.96 -11.66 34.85
N VAL A 369 -24.95 -11.86 35.70
CA VAL A 369 -24.32 -10.80 36.50
C VAL A 369 -23.70 -9.73 35.59
N SER A 370 -23.00 -10.11 34.52
CA SER A 370 -22.43 -9.14 33.59
C SER A 370 -23.50 -8.33 32.82
N ALA A 371 -24.64 -8.95 32.47
CA ALA A 371 -25.77 -8.25 31.87
C ALA A 371 -26.51 -7.33 32.87
N LEU A 372 -26.67 -7.74 34.13
CA LEU A 372 -27.24 -6.91 35.20
C LEU A 372 -26.34 -5.71 35.54
N ALA A 373 -25.01 -5.91 35.50
CA ALA A 373 -23.98 -4.90 35.74
C ALA A 373 -23.84 -3.84 34.62
N VAL A 374 -24.55 -3.98 33.49
CA VAL A 374 -24.65 -2.91 32.49
C VAL A 374 -25.49 -1.76 33.08
N PRO A 375 -24.94 -0.54 33.26
CA PRO A 375 -25.69 0.58 33.80
C PRO A 375 -26.78 1.04 32.83
N VAL A 376 -27.98 1.32 33.36
CA VAL A 376 -29.19 1.50 32.54
C VAL A 376 -29.09 2.75 31.65
N GLY A 377 -28.56 3.86 32.19
CA GLY A 377 -28.43 5.16 31.52
C GLY A 377 -27.19 5.35 30.61
N LYS A 378 -26.46 4.32 30.19
CA LYS A 378 -25.37 4.54 29.22
C LYS A 378 -25.90 4.70 27.79
N THR A 379 -26.43 5.89 27.49
CA THR A 379 -26.71 6.28 26.09
C THR A 379 -25.38 6.36 25.31
N THR A 380 -25.25 5.55 24.27
CA THR A 380 -24.04 5.44 23.43
C THR A 380 -23.92 6.57 22.40
N THR A 381 -24.51 7.73 22.70
CA THR A 381 -24.71 8.85 21.77
C THR A 381 -23.58 9.87 21.80
N THR A 382 -22.82 9.94 22.90
CA THR A 382 -21.71 10.90 23.08
C THR A 382 -20.40 10.44 22.41
N GLY A 383 -20.46 10.24 21.09
CA GLY A 383 -19.28 10.15 20.22
C GLY A 383 -18.91 8.74 19.73
N GLY A 384 -19.16 8.49 18.44
CA GLY A 384 -18.47 7.43 17.70
C GLY A 384 -19.31 6.21 17.29
N GLY A 385 -20.30 6.39 16.41
CA GLY A 385 -20.97 5.26 15.75
C GLY A 385 -19.99 4.32 15.01
N GLY A 386 -18.85 4.85 14.53
CA GLY A 386 -17.74 4.05 13.98
C GLY A 386 -17.01 3.17 15.02
N VAL A 387 -17.02 3.54 16.30
CA VAL A 387 -16.46 2.72 17.39
C VAL A 387 -17.39 1.54 17.68
N HIS A 388 -18.69 1.81 17.84
CA HIS A 388 -19.71 0.77 18.01
C HIS A 388 -19.77 -0.21 16.83
N SER A 389 -19.61 0.28 15.60
CA SER A 389 -19.47 -0.56 14.40
C SER A 389 -18.31 -1.57 14.52
N ARG A 390 -17.12 -1.13 14.96
CA ARG A 390 -15.95 -2.00 15.18
C ARG A 390 -16.18 -2.99 16.32
N LEU A 391 -16.68 -2.52 17.47
CA LEU A 391 -16.89 -3.36 18.65
C LEU A 391 -17.95 -4.46 18.40
N SER A 392 -19.01 -4.16 17.65
CA SER A 392 -19.98 -5.17 17.22
C SER A 392 -19.38 -6.17 16.22
N ALA A 393 -18.54 -5.72 15.27
CA ALA A 393 -17.88 -6.60 14.32
C ALA A 393 -16.97 -7.63 15.02
N LEU A 394 -16.21 -7.23 16.05
CA LEU A 394 -15.34 -8.15 16.82
C LEU A 394 -16.09 -9.31 17.51
N LEU A 395 -17.39 -9.15 17.79
CA LEU A 395 -18.27 -10.21 18.31
C LEU A 395 -18.93 -11.05 17.20
N ASN A 396 -18.61 -10.77 15.93
CA ASN A 396 -19.28 -11.27 14.73
C ASN A 396 -20.78 -10.91 14.66
N LEU A 397 -21.18 -9.77 15.23
CA LEU A 397 -22.51 -9.19 14.99
C LEU A 397 -22.49 -8.36 13.69
N PRO A 398 -23.54 -8.43 12.84
CA PRO A 398 -23.62 -7.60 11.64
C PRO A 398 -23.54 -6.11 11.99
N SER A 399 -22.63 -5.38 11.35
CA SER A 399 -22.52 -3.93 11.59
C SER A 399 -23.68 -3.18 10.93
N PRO A 400 -24.41 -2.32 11.66
CA PRO A 400 -25.47 -1.49 11.09
C PRO A 400 -24.95 -0.42 10.10
N ALA A 401 -23.63 -0.22 10.00
CA ALA A 401 -23.01 0.78 9.14
C ALA A 401 -22.35 0.21 7.86
N ALA A 402 -22.28 -1.12 7.70
CA ALA A 402 -21.51 -1.76 6.62
C ALA A 402 -21.92 -1.30 5.21
N ASN A 403 -23.21 -1.06 4.99
CA ASN A 403 -23.76 -0.65 3.68
C ASN A 403 -23.70 0.88 3.43
N ALA A 404 -23.30 1.70 4.41
CA ALA A 404 -23.31 3.16 4.28
C ALA A 404 -22.07 3.74 3.58
N HIS A 405 -20.91 3.09 3.70
CA HIS A 405 -19.62 3.66 3.25
C HIS A 405 -19.28 3.43 1.77
N ALA A 406 -20.11 2.73 1.00
CA ALA A 406 -19.85 2.46 -0.41
C ALA A 406 -20.11 3.67 -1.35
N HIS A 407 -20.88 4.69 -0.92
CA HIS A 407 -21.35 5.78 -1.79
C HIS A 407 -21.19 7.17 -1.16
N SER A 408 -19.96 7.57 -0.84
CA SER A 408 -19.63 8.90 -0.28
C SER A 408 -19.69 10.06 -1.31
N HIS A 409 -20.58 10.01 -2.30
CA HIS A 409 -20.79 11.05 -3.31
C HIS A 409 -22.26 11.18 -3.77
N SER A 410 -23.17 11.50 -2.85
CA SER A 410 -24.34 12.33 -3.18
C SER A 410 -24.89 13.01 -1.92
N THR A 411 -25.41 14.22 -2.08
CA THR A 411 -26.11 14.98 -1.03
C THR A 411 -27.61 14.69 -1.04
N THR A 412 -28.22 14.70 0.15
CA THR A 412 -29.64 15.04 0.38
C THR A 412 -30.68 14.35 -0.52
N THR A 413 -31.26 13.25 -0.04
CA THR A 413 -32.73 13.01 -0.18
C THR A 413 -33.22 12.00 0.84
N THR A 414 -34.47 12.15 1.27
CA THR A 414 -35.14 11.22 2.21
C THR A 414 -35.86 10.11 1.45
N THR A 415 -35.43 8.85 1.64
CA THR A 415 -36.19 7.67 1.19
C THR A 415 -36.24 6.60 2.29
N THR A 416 -37.42 6.39 2.87
CA THR A 416 -37.68 5.39 3.90
C THR A 416 -38.08 4.05 3.28
N THR A 417 -37.10 3.24 2.86
CA THR A 417 -37.33 1.89 2.32
C THR A 417 -36.32 0.86 2.88
N THR A 418 -36.72 0.21 3.97
CA THR A 418 -36.41 -1.20 4.33
C THR A 418 -35.11 -1.81 3.77
N SER A 419 -34.02 -1.74 4.55
CA SER A 419 -32.89 -2.67 4.44
C SER A 419 -32.88 -3.61 5.65
N THR A 420 -33.66 -4.69 5.58
CA THR A 420 -34.07 -5.56 6.71
C THR A 420 -32.96 -6.38 7.37
N ASN A 421 -31.69 -6.16 7.02
CA ASN A 421 -30.56 -6.97 7.48
C ASN A 421 -29.58 -6.19 8.38
N ALA A 422 -29.89 -4.94 8.73
CA ALA A 422 -29.13 -4.17 9.71
C ALA A 422 -29.54 -4.59 11.14
N VAL A 423 -28.85 -5.58 11.70
CA VAL A 423 -29.01 -5.96 13.12
C VAL A 423 -28.52 -4.78 13.99
N PRO A 424 -29.31 -4.32 14.98
CA PRO A 424 -28.87 -3.24 15.87
C PRO A 424 -27.69 -3.68 16.76
N PRO A 425 -26.91 -2.74 17.32
CA PRO A 425 -25.94 -3.09 18.37
C PRO A 425 -26.68 -3.71 19.57
N PRO A 426 -26.09 -4.70 20.25
CA PRO A 426 -26.80 -5.48 21.27
C PRO A 426 -27.15 -4.61 22.46
N THR A 427 -28.42 -4.59 22.88
CA THR A 427 -28.87 -3.83 24.05
C THR A 427 -28.90 -4.68 25.32
N ARG A 428 -28.99 -4.02 26.49
CA ARG A 428 -29.15 -4.70 27.80
C ARG A 428 -30.42 -5.57 27.82
N SER A 429 -31.50 -5.12 27.19
CA SER A 429 -32.74 -5.89 27.05
C SER A 429 -32.55 -7.15 26.21
N ASP A 430 -31.88 -7.07 25.06
CA ASP A 430 -31.70 -8.22 24.16
C ASP A 430 -30.79 -9.29 24.79
N LEU A 431 -29.77 -8.87 25.53
CA LEU A 431 -28.89 -9.79 26.25
C LEU A 431 -29.62 -10.53 27.39
N LEU A 432 -30.53 -9.85 28.09
CA LEU A 432 -31.35 -10.47 29.12
C LEU A 432 -32.46 -11.35 28.55
N SER A 433 -33.14 -10.95 27.45
CA SER A 433 -34.14 -11.80 26.80
C SER A 433 -33.50 -13.05 26.20
N SER A 434 -32.35 -12.91 25.53
CA SER A 434 -31.63 -14.06 24.99
C SER A 434 -31.09 -15.00 26.09
N ALA A 435 -30.75 -14.48 27.27
CA ALA A 435 -30.42 -15.33 28.43
C ALA A 435 -31.63 -16.10 28.99
N LEU A 436 -32.84 -15.52 28.93
CA LEU A 436 -34.09 -16.20 29.31
C LEU A 436 -34.50 -17.26 28.27
N GLU A 437 -34.45 -16.92 26.97
CA GLU A 437 -34.71 -17.84 25.83
C GLU A 437 -33.86 -19.11 25.84
N ARG A 438 -32.76 -19.11 26.60
CA ARG A 438 -31.75 -20.17 26.68
C ARG A 438 -31.66 -20.83 28.07
N ASP A 439 -32.66 -20.63 28.92
CA ASP A 439 -32.75 -21.19 30.27
C ASP A 439 -31.56 -20.85 31.21
N VAL A 440 -30.77 -19.82 30.91
CA VAL A 440 -29.54 -19.51 31.69
C VAL A 440 -29.87 -19.20 33.15
N LEU A 441 -31.03 -18.58 33.41
CA LEU A 441 -31.54 -18.30 34.76
C LEU A 441 -31.83 -19.58 35.56
N ARG A 442 -32.17 -20.71 34.91
CA ARG A 442 -32.39 -22.00 35.58
C ARG A 442 -31.07 -22.58 36.12
N LEU A 443 -29.98 -22.39 35.39
CA LEU A 443 -28.64 -22.92 35.66
C LEU A 443 -27.74 -21.99 36.50
N ALA A 444 -28.12 -20.74 36.71
CA ALA A 444 -27.35 -19.80 37.53
C ALA A 444 -27.46 -20.11 39.05
N PRO A 445 -26.52 -19.62 39.89
CA PRO A 445 -26.63 -19.75 41.35
C PRO A 445 -27.86 -19.02 41.91
N GLU A 446 -28.44 -19.52 43.00
CA GLU A 446 -29.65 -18.91 43.60
C GLU A 446 -29.46 -17.46 44.04
N THR A 447 -28.25 -17.08 44.45
CA THR A 447 -27.88 -15.68 44.76
C THR A 447 -28.10 -14.76 43.56
N VAL A 448 -27.72 -15.23 42.37
CA VAL A 448 -27.90 -14.53 41.10
C VAL A 448 -29.36 -14.56 40.64
N LYS A 449 -30.12 -15.62 40.95
CA LYS A 449 -31.58 -15.67 40.70
C LYS A 449 -32.31 -14.61 41.54
N LYS A 450 -32.09 -14.58 42.85
CA LYS A 450 -32.66 -13.59 43.78
C LYS A 450 -32.25 -12.15 43.41
N LEU A 451 -30.99 -11.95 42.99
CA LEU A 451 -30.51 -10.66 42.50
C LEU A 451 -31.18 -10.24 41.19
N TYR A 452 -31.40 -11.18 40.25
CA TYR A 452 -32.14 -10.91 39.01
C TYR A 452 -33.60 -10.54 39.30
N GLU A 453 -34.27 -11.32 40.15
CA GLU A 453 -35.65 -11.11 40.59
C GLU A 453 -35.83 -9.73 41.23
N ALA A 454 -35.06 -9.41 42.28
CA ALA A 454 -35.12 -8.13 42.99
C ALA A 454 -34.66 -6.91 42.16
N LEU A 455 -33.78 -7.09 41.16
CA LEU A 455 -33.36 -5.98 40.28
C LEU A 455 -34.23 -5.80 39.05
N GLN A 456 -34.89 -6.84 38.53
CA GLN A 456 -35.52 -6.82 37.20
C GLN A 456 -37.03 -7.09 37.20
N VAL A 457 -37.52 -7.91 38.12
CA VAL A 457 -38.93 -8.34 38.19
C VAL A 457 -39.66 -7.51 39.26
N ASP A 458 -39.36 -7.76 40.54
CA ASP A 458 -40.08 -7.17 41.68
C ASP A 458 -39.25 -6.04 42.30
N PHE A 459 -39.49 -4.83 41.78
CA PHE A 459 -38.70 -3.64 42.10
C PHE A 459 -39.45 -2.70 43.07
N ASP A 460 -39.13 -2.79 44.36
CA ASP A 460 -39.67 -1.91 45.40
C ASP A 460 -38.61 -0.88 45.83
N PRO A 461 -38.75 0.42 45.49
CA PRO A 461 -37.66 1.40 45.63
C PRO A 461 -37.23 1.67 47.08
N LEU A 462 -38.09 1.39 48.07
CA LEU A 462 -37.78 1.58 49.49
C LEU A 462 -37.06 0.37 50.11
N GLU A 463 -37.42 -0.85 49.72
CA GLU A 463 -36.86 -2.08 50.29
C GLU A 463 -35.62 -2.59 49.54
N LEU A 464 -35.45 -2.22 48.27
CA LEU A 464 -34.41 -2.73 47.38
C LEU A 464 -33.02 -2.79 48.03
N CYS A 465 -32.59 -1.71 48.67
CA CYS A 465 -31.27 -1.60 49.30
C CYS A 465 -31.10 -2.58 50.48
N VAL A 466 -32.18 -2.84 51.23
CA VAL A 466 -32.21 -3.83 52.30
C VAL A 466 -32.19 -5.26 51.74
N ARG A 467 -32.96 -5.54 50.67
CA ARG A 467 -33.01 -6.87 50.04
C ARG A 467 -31.72 -7.23 49.30
N VAL A 468 -31.07 -6.26 48.66
CA VAL A 468 -29.89 -6.49 47.80
C VAL A 468 -28.55 -6.37 48.56
N GLY A 469 -28.49 -5.59 49.65
CA GLY A 469 -27.31 -5.48 50.51
C GLY A 469 -26.66 -6.81 50.95
N PRO A 470 -27.42 -7.80 51.49
CA PRO A 470 -26.85 -9.11 51.85
C PRO A 470 -26.43 -9.93 50.63
N LEU A 471 -27.19 -9.90 49.53
CA LEU A 471 -26.87 -10.62 48.29
C LEU A 471 -25.55 -10.14 47.67
N LEU A 472 -25.25 -8.84 47.75
CA LEU A 472 -23.97 -8.29 47.26
C LEU A 472 -22.79 -8.72 48.15
N ARG A 473 -22.99 -8.84 49.47
CA ARG A 473 -21.98 -9.36 50.40
C ARG A 473 -21.70 -10.84 50.18
N GLU A 474 -22.74 -11.64 49.92
CA GLU A 474 -22.61 -13.07 49.55
C GLU A 474 -21.88 -13.25 48.21
N LEU A 475 -22.06 -12.31 47.26
CA LEU A 475 -21.32 -12.29 45.99
C LEU A 475 -19.87 -11.78 46.13
N GLU A 476 -19.54 -11.03 47.19
CA GLU A 476 -18.19 -10.55 47.51
C GLU A 476 -17.36 -11.64 48.21
N LEU A 477 -17.89 -12.19 49.31
CA LEU A 477 -17.24 -13.23 50.12
C LEU A 477 -17.28 -14.62 49.45
N GLY A 478 -18.28 -14.89 48.61
CA GLY A 478 -18.56 -16.22 48.09
C GLY A 478 -19.31 -17.10 49.11
N LYS A 479 -19.47 -18.39 48.79
CA LYS A 479 -19.97 -19.38 49.75
C LYS A 479 -18.90 -19.69 50.78
N GLU A 480 -19.27 -19.70 52.06
CA GLU A 480 -18.40 -20.15 53.15
C GLU A 480 -17.98 -21.61 52.92
N GLY A 481 -16.72 -21.83 52.50
CA GLY A 481 -16.18 -23.16 52.22
C GLY A 481 -15.05 -23.22 51.20
N GLU A 482 -14.98 -22.28 50.24
CA GLU A 482 -13.88 -22.23 49.24
C GLU A 482 -12.81 -21.20 49.64
N GLY A 483 -11.62 -21.68 50.02
CA GLY A 483 -10.56 -20.85 50.59
C GLY A 483 -9.83 -19.90 49.61
N GLU A 484 -9.56 -18.69 50.08
CA GLU A 484 -8.63 -17.64 49.58
C GLU A 484 -8.72 -17.18 48.11
N LYS A 485 -9.51 -17.82 47.26
CA LYS A 485 -9.72 -17.38 45.87
C LYS A 485 -10.71 -16.20 45.84
N PRO A 486 -10.39 -15.06 45.20
CA PRO A 486 -11.34 -13.96 45.08
C PRO A 486 -12.57 -14.40 44.27
N SER A 487 -13.75 -14.03 44.75
CA SER A 487 -15.03 -14.40 44.12
C SER A 487 -15.03 -14.10 42.61
N PRO A 488 -15.54 -15.01 41.76
CA PRO A 488 -15.64 -14.79 40.32
C PRO A 488 -16.58 -13.63 39.94
N TYR A 489 -17.28 -13.05 40.92
CA TYR A 489 -18.18 -11.91 40.75
C TYR A 489 -17.64 -10.57 41.27
N ALA A 490 -16.53 -10.57 42.02
CA ALA A 490 -15.95 -9.37 42.62
C ALA A 490 -15.69 -8.21 41.61
N PRO A 491 -15.20 -8.46 40.37
CA PRO A 491 -15.01 -7.39 39.39
C PRO A 491 -16.31 -6.68 38.94
N TYR A 492 -17.48 -7.25 39.21
CA TYR A 492 -18.78 -6.67 38.85
C TYR A 492 -19.38 -5.79 39.94
N LEU A 493 -18.99 -5.95 41.21
CA LEU A 493 -19.51 -5.17 42.35
C LEU A 493 -19.57 -3.65 42.08
N PRO A 494 -18.50 -2.95 41.64
CA PRO A 494 -18.58 -1.51 41.36
C PRO A 494 -19.53 -1.14 40.20
N LEU A 495 -19.77 -2.06 39.26
CA LEU A 495 -20.69 -1.86 38.14
C LEU A 495 -22.15 -2.16 38.56
N LEU A 496 -22.37 -3.16 39.42
CA LEU A 496 -23.66 -3.47 40.04
C LEU A 496 -24.13 -2.34 40.97
N HIS A 497 -23.24 -1.77 41.79
CA HIS A 497 -23.55 -0.60 42.61
C HIS A 497 -24.02 0.59 41.76
N GLN A 498 -23.37 0.81 40.60
CA GLN A 498 -23.82 1.83 39.64
C GLN A 498 -25.14 1.46 38.95
N SER A 499 -25.35 0.21 38.53
CA SER A 499 -26.60 -0.17 37.85
C SER A 499 -27.80 -0.10 38.80
N LEU A 500 -27.64 -0.54 40.05
CA LEU A 500 -28.61 -0.38 41.13
C LEU A 500 -28.94 1.10 41.37
N LEU A 501 -27.93 1.96 41.60
CA LEU A 501 -28.17 3.39 41.88
C LEU A 501 -28.82 4.10 40.69
N SER A 502 -28.45 3.77 39.43
CA SER A 502 -29.17 4.32 38.27
C SER A 502 -30.62 3.90 38.22
N ARG A 503 -30.94 2.62 38.48
CA ARG A 503 -32.33 2.12 38.48
C ARG A 503 -33.14 2.74 39.62
N LEU A 504 -32.58 2.83 40.82
CA LEU A 504 -33.21 3.49 41.96
C LEU A 504 -33.56 4.95 41.63
N LEU A 505 -32.63 5.70 41.06
CA LEU A 505 -32.88 7.09 40.65
C LEU A 505 -33.97 7.23 39.56
N THR A 506 -34.00 6.34 38.56
CA THR A 506 -35.05 6.36 37.53
C THR A 506 -36.43 6.08 38.15
N HIS A 507 -36.59 5.03 38.95
CA HIS A 507 -37.87 4.71 39.59
C HIS A 507 -38.33 5.78 40.60
N LEU A 508 -37.41 6.36 41.38
CA LEU A 508 -37.73 7.50 42.24
C LEU A 508 -38.20 8.72 41.45
N SER A 509 -37.63 8.98 40.27
CA SER A 509 -38.03 10.09 39.40
C SER A 509 -39.40 9.90 38.70
N GLU A 510 -39.94 8.69 38.67
CA GLU A 510 -41.29 8.41 38.17
C GLU A 510 -42.38 8.58 39.24
N VAL A 511 -42.03 8.38 40.52
CA VAL A 511 -42.99 8.35 41.64
C VAL A 511 -43.00 9.65 42.42
N TYR A 512 -41.87 10.37 42.50
CA TYR A 512 -41.70 11.58 43.30
C TYR A 512 -41.38 12.80 42.44
N SER A 513 -42.01 13.94 42.75
CA SER A 513 -41.62 15.24 42.16
C SER A 513 -40.45 15.90 42.91
N SER A 514 -40.30 15.65 44.22
CA SER A 514 -39.13 16.07 44.99
C SER A 514 -38.82 15.10 46.13
N ILE A 515 -37.53 15.02 46.49
CA ILE A 515 -36.97 14.14 47.53
C ILE A 515 -35.87 14.91 48.29
N LYS A 516 -35.71 14.68 49.60
CA LYS A 516 -34.56 15.21 50.36
C LYS A 516 -33.32 14.34 50.17
N ILE A 517 -32.15 14.96 50.01
CA ILE A 517 -30.86 14.26 49.88
C ILE A 517 -30.62 13.35 51.09
N ASP A 518 -30.92 13.82 52.30
CA ASP A 518 -30.72 13.05 53.54
C ASP A 518 -31.52 11.72 53.50
N PHE A 519 -32.78 11.72 53.02
CA PHE A 519 -33.61 10.51 52.85
C PHE A 519 -33.04 9.54 51.80
N LEU A 520 -32.39 10.04 50.74
CA LEU A 520 -31.72 9.19 49.76
C LEU A 520 -30.45 8.55 50.35
N LEU A 521 -29.76 9.23 51.27
CA LEU A 521 -28.62 8.66 52.00
C LEU A 521 -29.09 7.57 52.98
N ASP A 522 -30.20 7.78 53.70
CA ASP A 522 -30.80 6.78 54.58
C ASP A 522 -31.19 5.50 53.82
N LEU A 523 -31.81 5.64 52.64
CA LEU A 523 -32.13 4.50 51.76
C LEU A 523 -30.89 3.72 51.30
N VAL A 524 -29.76 4.40 51.09
CA VAL A 524 -28.51 3.78 50.61
C VAL A 524 -27.64 3.23 51.75
N ALA A 525 -27.85 3.65 52.99
CA ALA A 525 -27.05 3.24 54.16
C ALA A 525 -26.84 1.72 54.33
N PRO A 526 -27.81 0.81 54.04
CA PRO A 526 -27.58 -0.64 54.09
C PRO A 526 -26.49 -1.15 53.12
N LEU A 527 -26.23 -0.42 52.03
CA LEU A 527 -25.21 -0.76 51.01
C LEU A 527 -23.82 -0.22 51.38
N THR A 528 -23.74 0.84 52.18
CA THR A 528 -22.48 1.44 52.65
C THR A 528 -21.62 0.45 53.44
N SER A 529 -22.25 -0.52 54.13
CA SER A 529 -21.56 -1.62 54.81
C SER A 529 -20.84 -2.61 53.88
N SER A 530 -21.00 -2.51 52.56
CA SER A 530 -20.40 -3.39 51.56
C SER A 530 -19.62 -2.64 50.47
N SER A 531 -19.43 -1.31 50.58
CA SER A 531 -18.53 -0.57 49.66
C SER A 531 -18.18 0.85 50.12
N THR A 532 -16.89 1.20 50.02
CA THR A 532 -16.38 2.57 50.20
C THR A 532 -16.91 3.58 49.16
N LEU A 533 -17.54 3.11 48.08
CA LEU A 533 -18.09 3.94 47.01
C LEU A 533 -19.31 4.78 47.43
N PHE A 534 -19.99 4.43 48.53
CA PHE A 534 -21.22 5.11 49.00
C PHE A 534 -20.94 6.30 49.94
N THR A 535 -19.95 7.12 49.59
CA THR A 535 -19.75 8.45 50.22
C THR A 535 -20.81 9.44 49.72
N PRO A 536 -21.36 10.36 50.54
CA PRO A 536 -22.38 11.33 50.08
C PRO A 536 -21.97 12.12 48.83
N ALA A 537 -20.72 12.62 48.78
CA ALA A 537 -20.18 13.32 47.60
C ALA A 537 -20.05 12.41 46.36
N SER A 538 -19.84 11.11 46.54
CA SER A 538 -19.82 10.13 45.44
C SER A 538 -21.23 9.95 44.86
N ILE A 539 -22.23 9.78 45.73
CA ILE A 539 -23.65 9.67 45.37
C ILE A 539 -24.12 10.95 44.65
N GLU A 540 -23.80 12.13 45.19
CA GLU A 540 -24.09 13.43 44.56
C GLU A 540 -23.43 13.56 43.18
N SER A 541 -22.16 13.17 43.06
CA SER A 541 -21.45 13.16 41.76
C SER A 541 -22.09 12.20 40.75
N TYR A 542 -22.67 11.10 41.22
CA TYR A 542 -23.38 10.13 40.38
C TYR A 542 -24.73 10.68 39.89
N ILE A 543 -25.49 11.34 40.77
CA ILE A 543 -26.75 12.04 40.43
C ILE A 543 -26.46 13.11 39.36
N MET A 544 -25.43 13.94 39.57
CA MET A 544 -24.97 14.92 38.57
C MET A 544 -24.51 14.26 37.26
N ALA A 545 -23.90 13.08 37.31
CA ALA A 545 -23.49 12.34 36.11
C ALA A 545 -24.69 11.77 35.34
N CYS A 546 -25.74 11.31 36.01
CA CYS A 546 -27.00 10.88 35.37
C CYS A 546 -27.77 12.06 34.75
N ALA A 547 -27.87 13.19 35.44
CA ALA A 547 -28.43 14.42 34.89
C ALA A 547 -27.66 14.88 33.62
N ARG A 548 -26.32 14.79 33.63
CA ARG A 548 -25.47 15.18 32.49
C ARG A 548 -25.65 14.28 31.25
N LYS A 549 -25.92 12.98 31.43
CA LYS A 549 -26.19 12.05 30.32
C LYS A 549 -27.60 12.23 29.73
N GLY A 550 -28.53 12.77 30.52
CA GLY A 550 -29.97 12.79 30.20
C GLY A 550 -30.69 11.51 30.61
N ASP A 551 -30.22 10.84 31.67
CA ASP A 551 -30.86 9.62 32.21
C ASP A 551 -32.15 9.94 32.98
N VAL A 552 -32.09 11.07 33.70
CA VAL A 552 -33.16 11.63 34.54
C VAL A 552 -32.99 13.15 34.49
N ASP A 553 -34.03 13.89 34.08
CA ASP A 553 -34.03 15.36 34.13
C ASP A 553 -34.35 15.80 35.58
N LEU A 554 -33.35 16.38 36.28
CA LEU A 554 -33.43 16.76 37.70
C LEU A 554 -32.70 18.08 38.01
N ARG A 555 -33.05 18.70 39.13
CA ARG A 555 -32.40 19.88 39.75
C ARG A 555 -32.01 19.55 41.19
N ILE A 556 -30.95 20.17 41.70
CA ILE A 556 -30.43 19.95 43.06
C ILE A 556 -30.42 21.30 43.79
N ASP A 557 -31.25 21.42 44.82
CA ASP A 557 -31.48 22.63 45.58
C ASP A 557 -30.80 22.52 46.96
N HIS A 558 -29.49 22.79 46.99
CA HIS A 558 -28.64 22.63 48.18
C HIS A 558 -29.11 23.44 49.41
N ALA A 559 -29.86 24.52 49.21
CA ALA A 559 -30.41 25.34 50.30
C ALA A 559 -31.46 24.59 51.13
N GLU A 560 -32.32 23.78 50.49
CA GLU A 560 -33.32 22.93 51.14
C GLU A 560 -32.83 21.48 51.31
N ARG A 561 -31.63 21.17 50.80
CA ARG A 561 -31.11 19.81 50.55
C ARG A 561 -32.09 18.96 49.73
N GLY A 562 -32.71 19.58 48.73
CA GLY A 562 -33.70 18.95 47.85
C GLY A 562 -33.10 18.42 46.54
N ILE A 563 -33.72 17.38 46.00
CA ILE A 563 -33.63 16.96 44.61
C ILE A 563 -35.04 17.13 44.03
N VAL A 564 -35.17 17.88 42.94
CA VAL A 564 -36.46 18.11 42.24
C VAL A 564 -36.40 17.44 40.88
N PHE A 565 -37.33 16.54 40.61
CA PHE A 565 -37.45 15.85 39.32
C PHE A 565 -38.33 16.66 38.37
N VAL A 566 -37.92 16.78 37.10
CA VAL A 566 -38.46 17.76 36.15
C VAL A 566 -39.18 17.07 34.99
N ASP A 567 -40.46 16.77 35.17
CA ASP A 567 -41.33 16.22 34.13
C ASP A 567 -42.08 17.33 33.36
N GLU A 568 -41.36 18.06 32.51
CA GLU A 568 -41.95 19.12 31.67
C GLU A 568 -42.72 18.50 30.47
N PRO A 569 -44.06 18.68 30.35
CA PRO A 569 -44.90 17.93 29.40
C PRO A 569 -44.62 18.14 27.91
N PHE A 570 -43.79 19.13 27.57
CA PHE A 570 -43.36 19.41 26.19
C PHE A 570 -41.86 19.11 25.95
N SER A 571 -41.17 18.48 26.91
CA SER A 571 -39.74 18.16 26.79
C SER A 571 -39.45 17.25 25.61
N PHE A 572 -38.56 17.68 24.71
CA PHE A 572 -38.14 16.88 23.55
C PHE A 572 -37.24 15.68 23.92
N ARG A 573 -36.71 15.65 25.15
CA ARG A 573 -35.60 14.74 25.55
C ARG A 573 -36.01 13.28 25.76
N LEU A 574 -37.21 13.02 26.29
CA LEU A 574 -37.65 11.69 26.76
C LEU A 574 -37.69 10.56 25.70
N ARG A 575 -37.38 10.84 24.42
CA ARG A 575 -37.50 9.87 23.32
C ARG A 575 -36.53 8.68 23.41
N LEU A 576 -35.45 8.77 24.20
CA LEU A 576 -34.37 7.78 24.20
C LEU A 576 -34.58 6.59 25.15
N LEU A 577 -35.13 6.80 26.35
CA LEU A 577 -35.25 5.75 27.39
C LEU A 577 -36.10 4.54 26.93
N ARG A 578 -37.19 4.79 26.19
CA ARG A 578 -38.06 3.74 25.62
C ARG A 578 -37.34 2.78 24.65
N LEU A 579 -36.17 3.15 24.10
CA LEU A 579 -35.42 2.32 23.14
C LEU A 579 -34.61 1.20 23.82
N GLN A 580 -34.55 1.16 25.16
CA GLN A 580 -33.77 0.17 25.93
C GLN A 580 -34.65 -0.89 26.61
N GLY A 581 -35.88 -1.11 26.14
CA GLY A 581 -36.81 -2.10 26.68
C GLY A 581 -37.37 -1.79 28.08
N TYR A 582 -36.97 -0.67 28.67
CA TYR A 582 -37.45 -0.21 29.97
C TYR A 582 -38.94 0.19 29.88
N ARG A 583 -39.77 -0.49 30.68
CA ARG A 583 -41.17 -0.09 30.91
C ARG A 583 -41.23 0.78 32.16
N PRO A 584 -41.59 2.07 32.05
CA PRO A 584 -41.85 2.89 33.24
C PRO A 584 -43.10 2.38 33.96
N VAL A 585 -43.11 2.50 35.28
CA VAL A 585 -44.23 2.19 36.18
C VAL A 585 -45.33 3.21 35.98
N GLN A 586 -44.98 4.49 35.80
CA GLN A 586 -45.92 5.57 35.48
C GLN A 586 -45.54 6.31 34.20
N ALA A 587 -46.54 6.68 33.40
CA ALA A 587 -46.30 7.44 32.18
C ALA A 587 -46.11 8.92 32.50
N SER A 588 -44.87 9.42 32.38
CA SER A 588 -44.51 10.84 32.43
C SER A 588 -45.51 11.73 31.67
N ALA A 589 -45.74 12.93 32.15
CA ALA A 589 -46.58 13.96 31.55
C ALA A 589 -46.25 14.18 30.06
N THR A 590 -44.97 14.10 29.69
CA THR A 590 -44.51 14.15 28.28
C THR A 590 -45.07 12.99 27.45
N ASP A 591 -44.95 11.77 27.95
CA ASP A 591 -45.45 10.56 27.29
C ASP A 591 -46.98 10.49 27.32
N LEU A 592 -47.60 11.03 28.36
CA LEU A 592 -49.05 11.16 28.47
C LEU A 592 -49.59 12.15 27.43
N VAL A 593 -48.96 13.31 27.23
CA VAL A 593 -49.32 14.27 26.16
C VAL A 593 -49.18 13.63 24.78
N ARG A 594 -48.10 12.89 24.53
CA ARG A 594 -47.87 12.20 23.22
C ARG A 594 -48.83 11.04 22.96
N THR A 595 -49.10 10.21 23.97
CA THR A 595 -49.93 8.99 23.82
C THR A 595 -51.42 9.22 24.05
N ARG A 596 -51.87 10.42 24.49
CA ARG A 596 -53.30 10.72 24.68
C ARG A 596 -54.15 10.40 23.45
N LEU A 597 -53.74 10.83 22.25
CA LEU A 597 -54.52 10.58 21.04
C LEU A 597 -54.53 9.10 20.62
N SER A 598 -53.42 8.37 20.76
CA SER A 598 -53.41 6.93 20.44
C SER A 598 -54.23 6.16 21.46
N LYS A 599 -54.08 6.41 22.77
CA LYS A 599 -54.88 5.78 23.82
C LYS A 599 -56.38 6.08 23.70
N VAL A 600 -56.75 7.30 23.31
CA VAL A 600 -58.16 7.63 23.03
C VAL A 600 -58.66 6.86 21.80
N ALA A 601 -57.84 6.70 20.75
CA ALA A 601 -58.19 5.87 19.60
C ALA A 601 -58.29 4.38 19.96
N GLU A 602 -57.33 3.82 20.71
CA GLU A 602 -57.30 2.45 21.21
C GLU A 602 -58.52 2.14 22.10
N CYS A 603 -58.86 3.04 23.02
CA CYS A 603 -60.06 2.92 23.86
C CYS A 603 -61.36 3.07 23.06
N LEU A 604 -61.39 3.91 22.03
CA LEU A 604 -62.56 4.11 21.18
C LEU A 604 -62.75 2.94 20.20
N GLU A 605 -61.67 2.40 19.63
CA GLU A 605 -61.69 1.16 18.84
C GLU A 605 -62.13 -0.03 19.70
N GLY A 606 -61.64 -0.14 20.95
CA GLY A 606 -62.11 -1.12 21.91
C GLY A 606 -63.59 -0.96 22.27
N ALA A 607 -64.06 0.28 22.46
CA ALA A 607 -65.47 0.57 22.74
C ALA A 607 -66.37 0.26 21.53
N LEU A 608 -66.00 0.67 20.32
CA LEU A 608 -66.71 0.31 19.09
C LEU A 608 -66.71 -1.20 18.85
N GLY A 609 -65.57 -1.88 19.07
CA GLY A 609 -65.48 -3.33 18.95
C GLY A 609 -66.42 -4.10 19.90
N VAL A 610 -66.78 -3.51 21.05
CA VAL A 610 -67.77 -4.03 22.00
C VAL A 610 -69.20 -3.59 21.65
N LEU A 611 -69.41 -2.34 21.22
CA LEU A 611 -70.73 -1.76 20.93
C LEU A 611 -71.30 -2.22 19.58
N GLU A 612 -70.47 -2.24 18.54
CA GLU A 612 -70.82 -2.68 17.18
C GLU A 612 -70.57 -4.19 16.99
N GLY A 613 -70.02 -4.87 18.00
CA GLY A 613 -70.01 -6.33 18.12
C GLY A 613 -69.30 -7.08 16.97
N LYS A 614 -68.24 -6.48 16.39
CA LYS A 614 -67.66 -6.90 15.10
C LYS A 614 -68.72 -7.07 14.01
N VAL A 615 -69.23 -5.96 13.49
CA VAL A 615 -69.78 -5.93 12.12
C VAL A 615 -68.74 -6.59 11.21
N SER A 616 -69.06 -7.78 10.70
CA SER A 616 -68.20 -8.42 9.72
C SER A 616 -68.36 -7.67 8.40
N ASP A 617 -67.41 -6.79 8.09
CA ASP A 617 -67.22 -6.27 6.74
C ASP A 617 -67.01 -7.46 5.80
N SER A 618 -68.11 -7.97 5.23
CA SER A 618 -68.15 -9.24 4.52
C SER A 618 -67.65 -9.11 3.09
N VAL A 619 -66.61 -8.29 2.88
CA VAL A 619 -65.67 -8.42 1.77
C VAL A 619 -64.90 -9.71 2.01
N SER A 620 -65.54 -10.84 1.68
CA SER A 620 -65.05 -12.17 2.02
C SER A 620 -63.59 -12.33 1.57
N PRO A 621 -62.73 -12.99 2.34
CA PRO A 621 -61.35 -13.25 1.90
C PRO A 621 -61.34 -14.04 0.58
N GLN A 622 -62.39 -14.81 0.30
CA GLN A 622 -62.64 -15.43 -1.00
C GLN A 622 -62.70 -14.42 -2.15
N SER A 623 -63.38 -13.28 -2.01
CA SER A 623 -63.46 -12.24 -3.05
C SER A 623 -62.11 -11.55 -3.34
N GLN A 624 -61.31 -11.32 -2.29
CA GLN A 624 -59.94 -10.81 -2.43
C GLN A 624 -59.01 -11.87 -3.05
N ILE A 625 -59.10 -13.12 -2.61
CA ILE A 625 -58.37 -14.25 -3.21
C ILE A 625 -58.78 -14.43 -4.68
N GLN A 626 -60.05 -14.24 -5.03
CA GLN A 626 -60.55 -14.38 -6.40
C GLN A 626 -60.04 -13.24 -7.32
N THR A 627 -59.98 -12.01 -6.83
CA THR A 627 -59.35 -10.89 -7.58
C THR A 627 -57.83 -11.07 -7.70
N LEU A 628 -57.15 -11.57 -6.65
CA LEU A 628 -55.73 -11.92 -6.71
C LEU A 628 -55.48 -13.05 -7.73
N LEU A 629 -56.26 -14.15 -7.69
CA LEU A 629 -56.21 -15.25 -8.65
C LEU A 629 -56.42 -14.78 -10.09
N ALA A 630 -57.37 -13.87 -10.33
CA ALA A 630 -57.58 -13.25 -11.64
C ALA A 630 -56.39 -12.39 -12.10
N SER A 631 -55.66 -11.76 -11.17
CA SER A 631 -54.47 -10.95 -11.47
C SER A 631 -53.19 -11.77 -11.71
N LEU A 632 -53.07 -12.97 -11.11
CA LEU A 632 -51.86 -13.80 -11.15
C LEU A 632 -51.38 -14.14 -12.58
N PRO A 633 -52.23 -14.48 -13.58
CA PRO A 633 -51.78 -14.71 -14.95
C PRO A 633 -51.12 -13.48 -15.59
N ALA A 634 -51.64 -12.28 -15.31
CA ALA A 634 -51.05 -11.02 -15.78
C ALA A 634 -49.73 -10.70 -15.06
N TYR A 635 -49.66 -10.94 -13.75
CA TYR A 635 -48.43 -10.80 -12.97
C TYR A 635 -47.34 -11.78 -13.45
N ARG A 636 -47.67 -13.06 -13.67
CA ARG A 636 -46.74 -14.09 -14.18
C ARG A 636 -46.23 -13.75 -15.58
N LYS A 637 -47.07 -13.23 -16.47
CA LYS A 637 -46.64 -12.72 -17.79
C LYS A 637 -45.67 -11.54 -17.65
N LYS A 638 -45.96 -10.56 -16.79
CA LYS A 638 -45.04 -9.43 -16.50
C LYS A 638 -43.71 -9.91 -15.90
N LEU A 639 -43.72 -10.89 -15.00
CA LEU A 639 -42.53 -11.46 -14.38
C LEU A 639 -41.61 -12.13 -15.42
N LEU A 640 -42.18 -12.95 -16.32
CA LEU A 640 -41.42 -13.62 -17.39
C LEU A 640 -40.81 -12.62 -18.38
N LEU A 641 -41.54 -11.56 -18.75
CA LEU A 641 -41.01 -10.46 -19.56
C LEU A 641 -39.90 -9.70 -18.83
N HIS A 642 -40.04 -9.45 -17.53
CA HIS A 642 -38.98 -8.81 -16.74
C HIS A 642 -37.73 -9.70 -16.64
N GLN A 643 -37.90 -11.02 -16.51
CA GLN A 643 -36.80 -11.99 -16.52
C GLN A 643 -36.08 -12.02 -17.87
N SER A 644 -36.78 -12.06 -19.01
CA SER A 644 -36.16 -12.06 -20.33
C SER A 644 -35.45 -10.73 -20.64
N ILE A 645 -36.04 -9.59 -20.29
CA ILE A 645 -35.40 -8.26 -20.38
C ILE A 645 -34.15 -8.20 -19.50
N THR A 646 -34.20 -8.74 -18.27
CA THR A 646 -33.04 -8.77 -17.36
C THR A 646 -31.93 -9.68 -17.90
N ALA A 647 -32.28 -10.84 -18.46
CA ALA A 647 -31.32 -11.73 -19.11
C ALA A 647 -30.66 -11.06 -20.34
N ARG A 648 -31.45 -10.41 -21.20
CA ARG A 648 -30.91 -9.70 -22.39
C ARG A 648 -30.04 -8.50 -21.99
N ARG A 649 -30.40 -7.76 -20.94
CA ARG A 649 -29.55 -6.68 -20.38
C ARG A 649 -28.23 -7.23 -19.84
N ARG A 650 -28.22 -8.37 -19.15
CA ARG A 650 -26.98 -9.03 -18.68
C ARG A 650 -26.09 -9.48 -19.83
N GLN A 651 -26.66 -10.12 -20.86
CA GLN A 651 -25.93 -10.48 -22.09
C GLN A 651 -25.31 -9.24 -22.76
N LEU A 652 -26.10 -8.19 -22.96
CA LEU A 652 -25.63 -6.97 -23.63
C LEU A 652 -24.58 -6.22 -22.81
N GLN A 653 -24.64 -6.26 -21.47
CA GLN A 653 -23.54 -5.79 -20.61
C GLN A 653 -22.28 -6.66 -20.72
N GLN A 654 -22.41 -7.98 -20.84
CA GLN A 654 -21.27 -8.87 -21.07
C GLN A 654 -20.63 -8.64 -22.45
N GLU A 655 -21.44 -8.48 -23.51
CA GLU A 655 -21.00 -8.12 -24.87
C GLU A 655 -20.27 -6.77 -24.89
N LEU A 656 -20.83 -5.73 -24.24
CA LEU A 656 -20.19 -4.41 -24.13
C LEU A 656 -18.88 -4.46 -23.33
N ASN A 657 -18.85 -5.17 -22.20
CA ASN A 657 -17.64 -5.32 -21.38
C ASN A 657 -16.55 -6.08 -22.15
N ALA A 658 -16.90 -7.15 -22.86
CA ALA A 658 -15.96 -7.90 -23.70
C ALA A 658 -15.42 -7.03 -24.86
N ARG A 659 -16.28 -6.22 -25.50
CA ARG A 659 -15.87 -5.28 -26.56
C ARG A 659 -14.94 -4.19 -26.04
N ALA A 660 -15.24 -3.61 -24.87
CA ALA A 660 -14.38 -2.61 -24.22
C ALA A 660 -13.03 -3.21 -23.77
N GLN A 661 -13.03 -4.42 -23.22
CA GLN A 661 -11.80 -5.15 -22.88
C GLN A 661 -10.96 -5.42 -24.13
N ALA A 662 -11.56 -5.94 -25.20
CA ALA A 662 -10.87 -6.17 -26.48
C ALA A 662 -10.28 -4.88 -27.06
N GLN A 663 -11.02 -3.77 -27.06
CA GLN A 663 -10.52 -2.46 -27.48
C GLN A 663 -9.38 -1.93 -26.58
N SER A 664 -9.44 -2.16 -25.27
CA SER A 664 -8.34 -1.79 -24.36
C SER A 664 -7.08 -2.60 -24.64
N LEU A 665 -7.23 -3.89 -24.96
CA LEU A 665 -6.12 -4.79 -25.30
C LEU A 665 -5.51 -4.47 -26.66
N THR A 666 -6.30 -4.13 -27.69
CA THR A 666 -5.75 -3.69 -28.98
C THR A 666 -5.03 -2.35 -28.84
N MET A 667 -5.59 -1.38 -28.10
CA MET A 667 -4.91 -0.10 -27.84
C MET A 667 -3.60 -0.28 -27.05
N GLN A 668 -3.56 -1.16 -26.05
CA GLN A 668 -2.33 -1.50 -25.34
C GLN A 668 -1.32 -2.24 -26.23
N ALA A 669 -1.78 -3.14 -27.12
CA ALA A 669 -0.92 -3.84 -28.07
C ALA A 669 -0.35 -2.91 -29.14
N GLU A 670 -1.14 -1.96 -29.65
CA GLU A 670 -0.67 -0.91 -30.57
C GLU A 670 0.30 0.05 -29.89
N ALA A 671 0.01 0.50 -28.67
CA ALA A 671 0.92 1.33 -27.89
C ALA A 671 2.25 0.61 -27.62
N MET A 672 2.21 -0.68 -27.27
CA MET A 672 3.42 -1.49 -27.08
C MET A 672 4.17 -1.74 -28.40
N ARG A 673 3.47 -1.90 -29.54
CA ARG A 673 4.10 -1.99 -30.88
C ARG A 673 4.77 -0.67 -31.25
N ARG A 674 4.06 0.46 -31.18
CA ARG A 674 4.62 1.80 -31.46
C ARG A 674 5.81 2.12 -30.55
N ALA A 675 5.73 1.79 -29.26
CA ALA A 675 6.85 1.96 -28.32
C ALA A 675 8.04 1.05 -28.66
N LYS A 676 7.81 -0.21 -29.05
CA LYS A 676 8.87 -1.13 -29.52
C LYS A 676 9.45 -0.71 -30.86
N GLU A 677 8.66 -0.13 -31.76
CA GLU A 677 9.10 0.41 -33.04
C GLU A 677 9.92 1.69 -32.86
N GLN A 678 9.49 2.60 -31.99
CA GLN A 678 10.25 3.80 -31.61
C GLN A 678 11.57 3.43 -30.91
N ALA A 679 11.54 2.52 -29.92
CA ALA A 679 12.75 2.03 -29.25
C ALA A 679 13.68 1.30 -30.25
N ARG A 680 13.12 0.51 -31.17
CA ARG A 680 13.90 -0.13 -32.24
C ARG A 680 14.51 0.91 -33.18
N LEU A 681 13.78 1.92 -33.61
CA LEU A 681 14.30 3.00 -34.46
C LEU A 681 15.42 3.78 -33.76
N LEU A 682 15.25 4.17 -32.50
CA LEU A 682 16.30 4.82 -31.70
C LEU A 682 17.55 3.91 -31.59
N SER A 683 17.35 2.64 -31.22
CA SER A 683 18.47 1.67 -31.15
C SER A 683 19.16 1.43 -32.50
N LEU A 684 18.44 1.58 -33.61
CA LEU A 684 18.94 1.38 -34.97
C LEU A 684 19.60 2.64 -35.54
N VAL A 685 19.21 3.84 -35.08
CA VAL A 685 19.95 5.09 -35.30
C VAL A 685 21.26 5.05 -34.52
N GLU A 686 21.23 4.78 -33.21
CA GLU A 686 22.45 4.65 -32.40
C GLU A 686 23.36 3.52 -32.92
N ALA A 687 22.79 2.39 -33.36
CA ALA A 687 23.56 1.33 -34.00
C ALA A 687 24.15 1.79 -35.34
N ARG A 688 23.39 2.50 -36.19
CA ARG A 688 23.93 3.06 -37.44
C ARG A 688 25.07 4.04 -37.21
N GLU A 689 25.04 4.85 -36.16
CA GLU A 689 26.14 5.76 -35.82
C GLU A 689 27.37 4.98 -35.34
N ARG A 690 27.19 4.02 -34.41
CA ARG A 690 28.28 3.15 -33.93
C ARG A 690 28.86 2.27 -35.04
N GLU A 691 28.03 1.77 -35.94
CA GLU A 691 28.44 1.02 -37.13
C GLU A 691 29.04 1.91 -38.21
N ALA A 692 28.62 3.17 -38.38
CA ALA A 692 29.24 4.09 -39.33
C ALA A 692 30.65 4.49 -38.88
N ALA A 693 30.86 4.66 -37.57
CA ALA A 693 32.19 4.81 -36.99
C ALA A 693 33.05 3.55 -37.21
N ARG A 694 32.51 2.35 -36.92
CA ARG A 694 33.23 1.08 -37.15
C ARG A 694 33.52 0.80 -38.62
N ARG A 695 32.53 0.89 -39.51
CA ARG A 695 32.71 0.67 -40.96
C ARG A 695 33.77 1.59 -41.57
N LYS A 696 33.92 2.83 -41.09
CA LYS A 696 35.00 3.72 -41.55
C LYS A 696 36.39 3.18 -41.18
N ALA A 697 36.59 2.80 -39.91
CA ALA A 697 37.86 2.19 -39.47
C ALA A 697 38.11 0.81 -40.09
N GLU A 698 37.06 0.00 -40.25
CA GLU A 698 37.11 -1.33 -40.87
C GLU A 698 37.43 -1.24 -42.37
N LEU A 699 36.83 -0.31 -43.13
CA LEU A 699 37.15 -0.11 -44.55
C LEU A 699 38.62 0.28 -44.80
N GLU A 700 39.24 1.01 -43.87
CA GLU A 700 40.66 1.38 -43.95
C GLU A 700 41.64 0.24 -43.58
N GLN A 701 41.20 -0.75 -42.81
CA GLN A 701 41.96 -1.98 -42.56
C GLN A 701 41.71 -3.06 -43.63
N ILE A 702 40.45 -3.26 -44.01
CA ILE A 702 40.01 -4.27 -44.98
C ILE A 702 40.68 -4.01 -46.34
N ARG A 703 40.68 -2.77 -46.84
CA ARG A 703 41.39 -2.39 -48.08
C ARG A 703 42.89 -2.73 -48.10
N ARG A 704 43.56 -2.80 -46.94
CA ARG A 704 44.97 -3.17 -46.84
C ARG A 704 45.15 -4.69 -46.86
N THR A 705 44.25 -5.45 -46.24
CA THR A 705 44.39 -6.92 -46.10
C THR A 705 43.73 -7.76 -47.20
N GLU A 706 42.75 -7.23 -47.93
CA GLU A 706 42.11 -7.96 -49.04
C GLU A 706 43.05 -8.12 -50.23
N ALA A 707 43.84 -7.10 -50.56
CA ALA A 707 44.85 -7.14 -51.62
C ALA A 707 45.88 -8.27 -51.40
N GLU A 708 46.29 -8.51 -50.16
CA GLU A 708 47.26 -9.56 -49.80
C GLU A 708 46.67 -10.98 -49.81
N LYS A 709 45.35 -11.11 -49.60
CA LYS A 709 44.66 -12.41 -49.52
C LYS A 709 44.13 -12.89 -50.86
N TYR A 710 43.68 -11.98 -51.73
CA TYR A 710 43.14 -12.33 -53.05
C TYR A 710 44.19 -13.02 -53.94
N ALA A 711 45.48 -12.72 -53.74
CA ALA A 711 46.60 -13.37 -54.43
C ALA A 711 46.86 -14.84 -54.03
N LYS A 712 46.30 -15.34 -52.92
CA LYS A 712 46.59 -16.69 -52.40
C LYS A 712 45.47 -17.71 -52.60
N GLY A 713 44.22 -17.26 -52.73
CA GLY A 713 43.05 -18.16 -52.84
C GLY A 713 42.87 -18.85 -54.19
N LEU A 714 43.71 -18.58 -55.19
CA LEU A 714 43.54 -19.06 -56.57
C LEU A 714 44.31 -20.35 -56.91
N LEU A 715 44.97 -20.97 -55.92
CA LEU A 715 45.94 -22.06 -56.12
C LEU A 715 45.46 -23.46 -55.65
N GLU A 716 44.32 -23.58 -54.95
CA GLU A 716 43.94 -24.82 -54.24
C GLU A 716 42.55 -25.37 -54.63
N GLY A 717 42.38 -25.78 -55.90
CA GLY A 717 41.32 -26.69 -56.37
C GLY A 717 39.89 -26.11 -56.49
N GLY A 718 38.92 -26.84 -57.08
CA GLY A 718 38.99 -28.13 -57.78
C GLY A 718 37.58 -28.66 -58.12
N MET A 719 37.30 -28.98 -59.39
CA MET A 719 35.96 -29.40 -59.85
C MET A 719 35.80 -30.93 -59.92
N SER A 720 34.65 -31.48 -59.48
CA SER A 720 34.37 -32.93 -59.61
C SER A 720 32.88 -33.35 -59.56
N THR A 721 32.04 -32.79 -58.68
CA THR A 721 30.89 -33.54 -58.11
C THR A 721 29.48 -33.26 -58.66
N LEU A 722 29.30 -32.68 -59.86
CA LEU A 722 27.95 -32.32 -60.37
C LEU A 722 27.60 -32.74 -61.81
N LEU A 723 28.40 -33.59 -62.46
CA LEU A 723 28.20 -34.02 -63.85
C LEU A 723 27.23 -35.23 -63.99
N LYS A 724 25.96 -35.10 -63.55
CA LYS A 724 25.01 -36.25 -63.63
C LYS A 724 23.52 -35.93 -63.90
N GLY A 725 23.17 -34.78 -64.46
CA GLY A 725 21.77 -34.53 -64.82
C GLY A 725 21.45 -33.27 -65.61
N MET A 726 21.53 -33.34 -66.94
CA MET A 726 20.72 -32.52 -67.87
C MET A 726 20.60 -33.22 -69.25
N GLY A 727 19.61 -32.80 -70.06
CA GLY A 727 19.10 -33.53 -71.23
C GLY A 727 19.88 -33.39 -72.54
N LYS A 728 19.30 -33.91 -73.63
CA LYS A 728 19.97 -34.14 -74.94
C LYS A 728 20.60 -32.89 -75.58
N GLU A 729 19.99 -31.72 -75.46
CA GLU A 729 20.56 -30.45 -75.97
C GLU A 729 21.92 -30.11 -75.32
N GLY A 730 22.18 -30.64 -74.11
CA GLY A 730 23.47 -30.55 -73.43
C GLY A 730 24.52 -31.56 -73.91
N ARG A 731 24.24 -32.42 -74.89
CA ARG A 731 25.25 -33.29 -75.53
C ARG A 731 25.88 -32.65 -76.76
N GLU A 732 25.08 -32.09 -77.66
CA GLU A 732 25.57 -31.48 -78.91
C GLU A 732 26.44 -30.23 -78.64
N ALA A 733 26.14 -29.49 -77.56
CA ALA A 733 26.97 -28.39 -77.08
C ALA A 733 28.31 -28.85 -76.43
N VAL A 734 28.37 -30.08 -75.90
CA VAL A 734 29.58 -30.66 -75.31
C VAL A 734 30.46 -31.30 -76.39
N GLU A 735 29.87 -31.96 -77.38
CA GLU A 735 30.57 -32.60 -78.49
C GLU A 735 31.38 -31.59 -79.34
N LYS A 736 30.86 -30.37 -79.49
CA LYS A 736 31.58 -29.22 -80.10
C LYS A 736 32.66 -28.58 -79.22
N LEU A 737 32.83 -29.02 -77.96
CA LEU A 737 33.86 -28.54 -77.04
C LEU A 737 34.85 -29.65 -76.64
N THR A 738 34.66 -30.88 -77.08
CA THR A 738 35.58 -32.02 -76.82
C THR A 738 36.75 -32.16 -77.81
N SER A 739 36.88 -31.26 -78.80
CA SER A 739 37.93 -31.31 -79.84
C SER A 739 39.06 -30.29 -79.67
N THR A 740 38.99 -29.40 -78.68
CA THR A 740 40.05 -28.41 -78.36
C THR A 740 40.31 -28.39 -76.86
N THR A 741 41.54 -28.67 -76.46
CA THR A 741 41.95 -28.85 -75.06
C THR A 741 42.19 -27.52 -74.34
N ASP A 742 41.13 -26.94 -73.75
CA ASP A 742 41.21 -25.83 -72.80
C ASP A 742 40.22 -26.02 -71.62
N PRO A 743 40.53 -25.54 -70.40
CA PRO A 743 39.72 -25.80 -69.21
C PRO A 743 38.43 -24.96 -69.13
N LEU A 744 37.32 -25.61 -68.79
CA LEU A 744 35.97 -25.02 -68.78
C LEU A 744 35.66 -24.14 -67.54
N ASP A 745 35.00 -23.00 -67.76
CA ASP A 745 34.64 -22.03 -66.71
C ASP A 745 33.42 -22.44 -65.86
N THR A 746 33.66 -22.62 -64.55
CA THR A 746 32.63 -22.92 -63.54
C THR A 746 31.57 -21.83 -63.40
N SER A 747 31.87 -20.57 -63.74
CA SER A 747 30.92 -19.46 -63.59
C SER A 747 29.68 -19.63 -64.47
N SER A 748 29.81 -20.27 -65.63
CA SER A 748 28.73 -20.50 -66.59
C SER A 748 27.70 -21.51 -66.09
N ILE A 749 28.16 -22.61 -65.47
CA ILE A 749 27.29 -23.69 -64.98
C ILE A 749 26.41 -23.22 -63.82
N ILE A 750 26.98 -22.45 -62.88
CA ILE A 750 26.24 -21.86 -61.76
C ILE A 750 25.19 -20.87 -62.28
N LYS A 751 25.53 -20.01 -63.25
CA LYS A 751 24.56 -19.11 -63.91
C LYS A 751 23.39 -19.89 -64.52
N MET A 752 23.65 -20.98 -65.24
CA MET A 752 22.59 -21.80 -65.86
C MET A 752 21.67 -22.47 -64.81
N GLN A 753 22.21 -22.98 -63.71
CA GLN A 753 21.40 -23.59 -62.64
C GLN A 753 20.57 -22.55 -61.88
N VAL A 754 21.12 -21.35 -61.63
CA VAL A 754 20.38 -20.23 -61.04
C VAL A 754 19.26 -19.76 -61.97
N LEU A 755 19.53 -19.57 -63.27
CA LEU A 755 18.52 -19.17 -64.26
C LEU A 755 17.37 -20.18 -64.38
N ALA A 756 17.63 -21.48 -64.21
CA ALA A 756 16.58 -22.49 -64.15
C ALA A 756 15.69 -22.31 -62.91
N LEU A 757 16.29 -22.12 -61.72
CA LEU A 757 15.56 -21.87 -60.47
C LEU A 757 14.80 -20.53 -60.47
N GLU A 758 15.30 -19.52 -61.17
CA GLU A 758 14.63 -18.23 -61.34
C GLU A 758 13.41 -18.31 -62.27
N LYS A 759 13.49 -19.08 -63.37
CA LYS A 759 12.31 -19.41 -64.19
C LYS A 759 11.25 -20.17 -63.39
N ASP A 760 11.67 -21.14 -62.58
CA ASP A 760 10.75 -21.94 -61.76
C ASP A 760 10.11 -21.13 -60.61
N LYS A 761 10.83 -20.13 -60.07
CA LYS A 761 10.28 -19.12 -59.15
C LYS A 761 9.32 -18.17 -59.87
N SER A 762 9.67 -17.63 -61.04
CA SER A 762 8.83 -16.67 -61.75
C SER A 762 7.47 -17.28 -62.14
N LEU A 763 7.46 -18.53 -62.61
CA LEU A 763 6.25 -19.30 -62.90
C LEU A 763 5.38 -19.58 -61.65
N ARG A 764 5.97 -19.79 -60.47
CA ARG A 764 5.19 -19.86 -59.22
C ARG A 764 4.61 -18.50 -58.84
N THR A 765 5.37 -17.40 -58.96
CA THR A 765 4.86 -16.06 -58.64
C THR A 765 3.78 -15.58 -59.60
N SER A 766 3.81 -15.95 -60.88
CA SER A 766 2.74 -15.59 -61.84
C SER A 766 1.43 -16.32 -61.51
N ARG A 767 1.48 -17.61 -61.16
CA ARG A 767 0.32 -18.37 -60.67
C ARG A 767 -0.27 -17.75 -59.40
N LEU A 768 0.58 -17.38 -58.42
CA LEU A 768 0.13 -16.70 -57.19
C LEU A 768 -0.50 -15.33 -57.46
N LYS A 769 0.05 -14.53 -58.38
CA LYS A 769 -0.54 -13.25 -58.81
C LYS A 769 -1.93 -13.43 -59.45
N THR A 770 -2.14 -14.50 -60.22
CA THR A 770 -3.47 -14.81 -60.79
C THR A 770 -4.47 -15.26 -59.73
N ILE A 771 -4.04 -16.01 -58.70
CA ILE A 771 -4.89 -16.41 -57.58
C ILE A 771 -5.26 -15.19 -56.72
N SER A 772 -4.30 -14.33 -56.36
CA SER A 772 -4.55 -13.08 -55.64
C SER A 772 -5.57 -12.21 -56.38
N LYS A 773 -5.39 -11.96 -57.68
CA LYS A 773 -6.39 -11.22 -58.47
C LYS A 773 -7.80 -11.83 -58.40
N ARG A 774 -7.93 -13.16 -58.41
CA ARG A 774 -9.25 -13.82 -58.26
C ARG A 774 -9.86 -13.60 -56.87
N MET A 775 -9.06 -13.58 -55.81
CA MET A 775 -9.52 -13.25 -54.46
C MET A 775 -9.93 -11.77 -54.36
N ASP A 776 -9.12 -10.84 -54.87
CA ASP A 776 -9.44 -9.39 -54.93
C ASP A 776 -10.77 -9.12 -55.68
N HIS A 777 -11.06 -9.88 -56.75
CA HIS A 777 -12.33 -9.79 -57.48
C HIS A 777 -13.51 -10.37 -56.69
N LEU A 778 -13.31 -11.47 -55.94
CA LEU A 778 -14.33 -12.07 -55.08
C LEU A 778 -14.67 -11.17 -53.90
N GLU A 779 -13.68 -10.64 -53.18
CA GLU A 779 -13.90 -9.67 -52.11
C GLU A 779 -14.60 -8.40 -52.62
N ARG A 780 -14.29 -7.95 -53.84
CA ARG A 780 -14.96 -6.80 -54.44
C ARG A 780 -16.42 -7.09 -54.78
N ALA A 781 -16.74 -8.30 -55.21
CA ALA A 781 -18.13 -8.72 -55.43
C ALA A 781 -18.92 -8.71 -54.11
N TYR A 782 -18.40 -9.37 -53.06
CA TYR A 782 -19.05 -9.38 -51.75
C TYR A 782 -19.26 -7.96 -51.19
N ARG A 783 -18.25 -7.09 -51.25
CA ARG A 783 -18.39 -5.69 -50.78
C ARG A 783 -19.44 -4.90 -51.58
N VAL A 784 -19.65 -5.19 -52.86
CA VAL A 784 -20.72 -4.57 -53.67
C VAL A 784 -22.11 -5.08 -53.27
N GLU A 785 -22.24 -6.32 -52.81
CA GLU A 785 -23.48 -6.86 -52.23
C GLU A 785 -23.73 -6.39 -50.79
N GLU A 786 -22.67 -6.16 -50.00
CA GLU A 786 -22.74 -5.66 -48.62
C GLU A 786 -23.15 -4.18 -48.53
N ILE A 787 -22.65 -3.31 -49.41
CA ILE A 787 -22.95 -1.85 -49.41
C ILE A 787 -24.45 -1.55 -49.28
N PRO A 788 -25.36 -2.05 -50.13
CA PRO A 788 -26.79 -1.74 -50.03
C PRO A 788 -27.48 -2.38 -48.82
N LEU A 789 -26.85 -3.32 -48.10
CA LEU A 789 -27.35 -3.81 -46.82
C LEU A 789 -26.91 -2.88 -45.68
N LEU A 790 -25.65 -2.43 -45.69
CA LEU A 790 -25.11 -1.46 -44.75
C LEU A 790 -25.77 -0.07 -44.88
N GLU A 791 -26.17 0.33 -46.09
CA GLU A 791 -26.93 1.56 -46.31
C GLU A 791 -28.33 1.49 -45.69
N ARG A 792 -29.04 0.36 -45.83
CA ARG A 792 -30.35 0.15 -45.18
C ARG A 792 -30.24 0.11 -43.66
N ASP A 793 -29.30 -0.66 -43.10
CA ASP A 793 -29.07 -0.74 -41.65
C ASP A 793 -28.74 0.64 -41.07
N ARG A 794 -27.96 1.45 -41.80
CA ARG A 794 -27.69 2.85 -41.47
C ARG A 794 -28.92 3.75 -41.57
N GLU A 795 -29.80 3.57 -42.55
CA GLU A 795 -31.08 4.30 -42.64
C GLU A 795 -32.02 3.95 -41.47
N GLU A 796 -32.12 2.66 -41.12
CA GLU A 796 -32.90 2.19 -39.98
C GLU A 796 -32.35 2.76 -38.66
N GLN A 797 -31.02 2.77 -38.49
CA GLN A 797 -30.37 3.41 -37.35
C GLN A 797 -30.62 4.92 -37.32
N MET A 798 -30.43 5.64 -38.43
CA MET A 798 -30.65 7.10 -38.51
C MET A 798 -32.10 7.50 -38.22
N ARG A 799 -33.07 6.64 -38.57
CA ARG A 799 -34.48 6.78 -38.19
C ARG A 799 -34.67 6.58 -36.68
N GLY A 800 -34.18 5.47 -36.12
CA GLY A 800 -34.30 5.18 -34.68
C GLY A 800 -33.58 6.20 -33.78
N ASP A 801 -32.39 6.67 -34.18
CA ASP A 801 -31.66 7.72 -33.48
C ASP A 801 -32.38 9.08 -33.55
N ARG A 802 -33.05 9.39 -34.67
CA ARG A 802 -33.92 10.59 -34.78
C ARG A 802 -35.14 10.49 -33.87
N GLU A 803 -35.89 9.39 -33.94
CA GLU A 803 -37.07 9.16 -33.10
C GLU A 803 -36.69 9.20 -31.61
N GLY A 804 -35.60 8.53 -31.23
CA GLY A 804 -35.06 8.57 -29.88
C GLY A 804 -34.52 9.94 -29.47
N TRP A 805 -34.03 10.76 -30.39
CA TRP A 805 -33.65 12.16 -30.12
C TRP A 805 -34.88 13.06 -29.96
N GLU A 806 -35.93 12.86 -30.75
CA GLU A 806 -37.18 13.62 -30.63
C GLU A 806 -37.96 13.30 -29.35
N VAL A 807 -37.98 12.02 -28.92
CA VAL A 807 -38.60 11.62 -27.64
C VAL A 807 -37.84 12.25 -26.47
N ARG A 808 -36.52 12.02 -26.37
CA ARG A 808 -35.68 12.66 -25.32
C ARG A 808 -35.74 14.19 -25.39
N GLY A 809 -35.83 14.76 -26.58
CA GLY A 809 -35.99 16.19 -26.82
C GLY A 809 -37.37 16.76 -26.45
N LYS A 810 -38.39 15.92 -26.26
CA LYS A 810 -39.69 16.29 -25.67
C LYS A 810 -39.62 16.14 -24.15
N GLU A 811 -39.14 15.00 -23.64
CA GLU A 811 -38.95 14.72 -22.21
C GLU A 811 -38.13 15.82 -21.51
N VAL A 812 -36.94 16.15 -22.02
CA VAL A 812 -36.06 17.21 -21.47
C VAL A 812 -36.72 18.60 -21.52
N LYS A 813 -37.62 18.87 -22.49
CA LYS A 813 -38.37 20.14 -22.54
C LYS A 813 -39.52 20.17 -21.52
N GLU A 814 -40.14 19.04 -21.23
CA GLU A 814 -41.20 18.94 -20.21
C GLU A 814 -40.63 18.94 -18.80
N GLU A 815 -39.54 18.22 -18.55
CA GLU A 815 -38.77 18.31 -17.31
C GLU A 815 -38.21 19.71 -17.11
N GLY A 816 -37.61 20.32 -18.14
CA GLY A 816 -37.12 21.70 -18.10
C GLY A 816 -38.22 22.72 -17.80
N LYS A 817 -39.45 22.53 -18.32
CA LYS A 817 -40.61 23.35 -17.95
C LYS A 817 -41.02 23.16 -16.50
N LYS A 818 -41.16 21.92 -16.01
CA LYS A 818 -41.53 21.61 -14.62
C LYS A 818 -40.52 22.22 -13.64
N MET A 819 -39.22 22.00 -13.88
CA MET A 819 -38.13 22.59 -13.09
C MET A 819 -38.11 24.13 -13.14
N TRP A 820 -38.48 24.74 -14.27
CA TRP A 820 -38.59 26.20 -14.39
C TRP A 820 -39.80 26.76 -13.64
N GLU A 821 -40.96 26.10 -13.72
CA GLU A 821 -42.15 26.48 -12.94
C GLU A 821 -41.94 26.32 -11.43
N GLU A 822 -41.34 25.19 -11.01
CA GLU A 822 -40.96 24.93 -9.62
C GLU A 822 -39.92 25.95 -9.15
N GLY A 823 -38.90 26.23 -9.98
CA GLY A 823 -37.91 27.26 -9.72
C GLY A 823 -38.48 28.68 -9.65
N ILE A 824 -39.56 29.00 -10.38
CA ILE A 824 -40.30 30.26 -10.23
C ILE A 824 -41.06 30.28 -8.90
N LYS A 825 -41.82 29.23 -8.58
CA LYS A 825 -42.57 29.09 -7.32
C LYS A 825 -41.62 29.16 -6.10
N GLU A 826 -40.42 28.60 -6.21
CA GLU A 826 -39.36 28.70 -5.19
C GLU A 826 -38.72 30.10 -5.17
N ARG A 827 -38.39 30.71 -6.32
CA ARG A 827 -37.88 32.08 -6.40
C ARG A 827 -38.84 33.11 -5.81
N GLU A 828 -40.15 32.91 -5.94
CA GLU A 828 -41.18 33.75 -5.33
C GLU A 828 -41.27 33.55 -3.80
N ARG A 829 -41.15 32.31 -3.31
CA ARG A 829 -41.05 32.00 -1.87
C ARG A 829 -39.79 32.62 -1.26
N LEU A 830 -38.63 32.40 -1.87
CA LEU A 830 -37.34 32.95 -1.44
C LEU A 830 -37.26 34.47 -1.65
N GLY A 831 -38.00 35.02 -2.61
CA GLY A 831 -38.11 36.46 -2.84
C GLY A 831 -38.61 37.23 -1.61
N ARG A 832 -39.45 36.60 -0.77
CA ARG A 832 -39.91 37.16 0.51
C ARG A 832 -38.77 37.36 1.52
N MET A 833 -37.73 36.54 1.44
CA MET A 833 -36.53 36.60 2.30
C MET A 833 -35.34 37.32 1.62
N ARG A 834 -35.54 37.92 0.45
CA ARG A 834 -34.45 38.52 -0.35
C ARG A 834 -33.82 39.73 0.35
N GLY A 835 -34.61 40.59 0.99
CA GLY A 835 -34.10 41.77 1.71
C GLY A 835 -33.08 41.38 2.78
N ASP A 836 -33.52 40.57 3.75
CA ASP A 836 -32.70 40.01 4.83
C ASP A 836 -31.41 39.35 4.31
N TRP A 837 -31.50 38.64 3.17
CA TRP A 837 -30.35 38.00 2.54
C TRP A 837 -29.42 39.02 1.86
N GLU A 838 -29.93 40.06 1.21
CA GLU A 838 -29.12 41.11 0.57
C GLU A 838 -28.42 41.98 1.62
N ASP A 839 -29.05 42.26 2.77
CA ASP A 839 -28.42 42.92 3.91
C ASP A 839 -27.37 42.05 4.61
N ARG A 840 -27.69 40.77 4.88
CA ARG A 840 -26.73 39.83 5.47
C ARG A 840 -25.58 39.51 4.51
N LYS A 841 -25.81 39.57 3.20
CA LYS A 841 -24.78 39.45 2.15
C LYS A 841 -23.94 40.73 2.04
N SER A 842 -24.53 41.93 2.12
CA SER A 842 -23.79 43.19 2.02
C SER A 842 -22.86 43.37 3.22
N THR A 843 -23.31 43.03 4.42
CA THR A 843 -22.47 43.01 5.64
C THR A 843 -21.36 41.95 5.57
N LEU A 844 -21.66 40.73 5.10
CA LEU A 844 -20.63 39.71 4.87
C LEU A 844 -19.64 40.08 3.75
N LEU A 845 -20.08 40.79 2.70
CA LEU A 845 -19.21 41.27 1.62
C LEU A 845 -18.33 42.45 2.06
N LYS A 846 -18.83 43.36 2.91
CA LYS A 846 -18.02 44.41 3.54
C LYS A 846 -16.89 43.79 4.37
N ARG A 847 -17.24 42.93 5.34
CA ARG A 847 -16.27 42.19 6.17
C ARG A 847 -15.28 41.37 5.34
N LYS A 848 -15.74 40.60 4.34
CA LYS A 848 -14.84 39.83 3.47
C LYS A 848 -14.00 40.73 2.55
N GLY A 849 -14.51 41.90 2.17
CA GLY A 849 -13.79 42.93 1.43
C GLY A 849 -12.66 43.53 2.26
N GLU A 850 -12.92 43.89 3.52
CA GLU A 850 -11.92 44.33 4.50
C GLU A 850 -10.85 43.25 4.74
N GLU A 851 -11.28 42.02 5.02
CA GLU A 851 -10.41 40.85 5.19
C GLU A 851 -9.58 40.50 3.92
N PHE A 852 -10.09 40.81 2.72
CA PHE A 852 -9.39 40.61 1.46
C PHE A 852 -8.46 41.78 1.13
N ALA A 853 -8.87 43.02 1.42
CA ALA A 853 -8.03 44.21 1.30
C ALA A 853 -6.81 44.10 2.21
N LEU A 854 -6.99 43.72 3.47
CA LEU A 854 -5.89 43.48 4.42
C LEU A 854 -4.94 42.35 3.95
N ARG A 855 -5.47 41.29 3.34
CA ARG A 855 -4.65 40.23 2.72
C ARG A 855 -3.91 40.73 1.48
N ARG A 856 -4.56 41.53 0.63
CA ARG A 856 -4.01 42.11 -0.60
C ARG A 856 -2.89 43.11 -0.28
N GLU A 857 -3.10 44.00 0.69
CA GLU A 857 -2.10 44.95 1.18
C GLU A 857 -0.87 44.23 1.76
N LYS A 858 -1.09 43.20 2.61
CA LYS A 858 -0.01 42.35 3.13
C LYS A 858 0.73 41.58 2.03
N ALA A 859 0.05 41.20 0.94
CA ALA A 859 0.69 40.59 -0.23
C ALA A 859 1.47 41.62 -1.07
N GLN A 860 0.93 42.83 -1.27
CA GLN A 860 1.61 43.93 -1.96
C GLN A 860 2.89 44.34 -1.23
N LYS A 861 2.82 44.59 0.09
CA LYS A 861 4.00 44.88 0.91
C LYS A 861 5.06 43.78 0.87
N LYS A 862 4.67 42.51 0.78
CA LYS A 862 5.60 41.39 0.55
C LYS A 862 6.23 41.46 -0.85
N ILE A 863 5.43 41.60 -1.90
CA ILE A 863 5.90 41.73 -3.29
C ILE A 863 6.82 42.93 -3.47
N GLU A 864 6.53 44.05 -2.80
CA GLU A 864 7.38 45.25 -2.79
C GLU A 864 8.70 44.99 -2.06
N SER A 865 8.68 44.30 -0.91
CA SER A 865 9.91 43.91 -0.20
C SER A 865 10.76 42.91 -1.00
N GLU A 866 10.16 42.00 -1.76
CA GLU A 866 10.86 41.05 -2.63
C GLU A 866 11.39 41.71 -3.90
N LYS A 867 10.62 42.65 -4.50
CA LYS A 867 11.10 43.50 -5.59
C LYS A 867 12.29 44.33 -5.14
N ALA A 868 12.21 45.00 -3.99
CA ALA A 868 13.31 45.79 -3.44
C ALA A 868 14.57 44.95 -3.20
N LYS A 869 14.43 43.73 -2.66
CA LYS A 869 15.55 42.77 -2.51
C LYS A 869 16.17 42.40 -3.86
N ARG A 870 15.36 41.97 -4.84
CA ARG A 870 15.88 41.64 -6.19
C ARG A 870 16.53 42.84 -6.89
N LEU A 871 16.01 44.05 -6.68
CA LEU A 871 16.57 45.27 -7.28
C LEU A 871 17.90 45.65 -6.60
N ALA A 872 18.02 45.48 -5.27
CA ALA A 872 19.28 45.62 -4.55
C ALA A 872 20.31 44.54 -4.95
N GLU A 873 19.90 43.27 -5.06
CA GLU A 873 20.76 42.18 -5.56
C GLU A 873 21.22 42.43 -7.02
N TYR A 874 20.35 42.98 -7.86
CA TYR A 874 20.69 43.36 -9.23
C TYR A 874 21.68 44.54 -9.27
N ILE A 875 21.46 45.58 -8.45
CA ILE A 875 22.40 46.71 -8.32
C ILE A 875 23.76 46.22 -7.80
N SER A 876 23.81 45.35 -6.78
CA SER A 876 25.06 44.76 -6.29
C SER A 876 25.82 44.07 -7.43
N LYS A 877 25.15 43.19 -8.18
CA LYS A 877 25.74 42.46 -9.31
C LYS A 877 26.14 43.37 -10.48
N GLN A 878 25.40 44.45 -10.74
CA GLN A 878 25.81 45.43 -11.75
C GLN A 878 27.03 46.24 -11.30
N ASN A 879 27.16 46.55 -10.01
CA ASN A 879 28.33 47.23 -9.45
C ASN A 879 29.55 46.30 -9.44
N GLU A 880 29.40 45.04 -9.04
CA GLU A 880 30.43 43.99 -9.14
C GLU A 880 30.91 43.81 -10.59
N LEU A 881 29.98 43.65 -11.54
CA LEU A 881 30.28 43.56 -12.97
C LEU A 881 30.76 44.88 -13.59
N ALA A 882 30.62 46.02 -12.91
CA ALA A 882 31.22 47.29 -13.33
C ALA A 882 32.68 47.37 -12.85
N LEU A 883 32.95 46.99 -11.59
CA LEU A 883 34.30 46.89 -11.06
C LEU A 883 35.16 45.92 -11.89
N GLU A 884 34.67 44.70 -12.14
CA GLU A 884 35.38 43.73 -12.98
C GLU A 884 35.64 44.23 -14.41
N ARG A 885 34.77 45.09 -14.97
CA ARG A 885 34.99 45.70 -16.28
C ARG A 885 36.03 46.81 -16.21
N GLU A 886 36.00 47.66 -15.19
CA GLU A 886 37.00 48.72 -15.03
C GLU A 886 38.40 48.15 -14.77
N GLU A 887 38.50 47.06 -13.99
CA GLU A 887 39.76 46.32 -13.80
C GLU A 887 40.27 45.71 -15.11
N ARG A 888 39.40 45.06 -15.90
CA ARG A 888 39.78 44.52 -17.21
C ARG A 888 40.17 45.61 -18.22
N GLU A 889 39.47 46.75 -18.23
CA GLU A 889 39.80 47.89 -19.09
C GLU A 889 41.09 48.61 -18.64
N ARG A 890 41.49 48.51 -17.37
CA ARG A 890 42.82 48.94 -16.91
C ARG A 890 43.91 48.00 -17.44
N VAL A 891 43.74 46.68 -17.24
CA VAL A 891 44.69 45.66 -17.74
C VAL A 891 44.82 45.70 -19.26
N GLU A 892 43.72 45.79 -20.01
CA GLU A 892 43.78 45.81 -21.48
C GLU A 892 44.42 47.10 -22.02
N ARG A 893 44.29 48.24 -21.32
CA ARG A 893 45.06 49.46 -21.67
C ARG A 893 46.54 49.28 -21.38
N GLU A 894 46.92 48.71 -20.25
CA GLU A 894 48.34 48.41 -19.97
C GLU A 894 48.95 47.42 -20.97
N GLU A 895 48.19 46.43 -21.46
CA GLU A 895 48.66 45.52 -22.50
C GLU A 895 48.74 46.19 -23.88
N ARG A 896 47.74 47.00 -24.27
CA ARG A 896 47.75 47.76 -25.52
C ARG A 896 48.91 48.76 -25.55
N GLU A 897 49.15 49.50 -24.47
CA GLU A 897 50.29 50.43 -24.35
C GLU A 897 51.66 49.73 -24.40
N ARG A 898 51.76 48.45 -24.00
CA ARG A 898 52.99 47.65 -24.20
C ARG A 898 53.14 47.24 -25.67
N VAL A 899 52.07 46.73 -26.28
CA VAL A 899 52.05 46.26 -27.68
C VAL A 899 52.24 47.39 -28.69
N GLU A 900 51.75 48.60 -28.42
CA GLU A 900 51.95 49.76 -29.30
C GLU A 900 53.38 50.29 -29.21
N ARG A 901 53.99 50.36 -28.02
CA ARG A 901 55.44 50.67 -27.89
C ARG A 901 56.32 49.67 -28.63
N GLU A 902 56.06 48.37 -28.45
CA GLU A 902 56.76 47.31 -29.21
C GLU A 902 56.59 47.41 -30.73
N LYS A 903 55.46 47.96 -31.23
CA LYS A 903 55.22 48.17 -32.66
C LYS A 903 55.91 49.43 -33.18
N GLU A 904 55.86 50.52 -32.43
CA GLU A 904 56.55 51.75 -32.82
C GLU A 904 58.07 51.57 -32.90
N GLU A 905 58.68 50.83 -31.98
CA GLU A 905 60.12 50.53 -32.04
C GLU A 905 60.46 49.71 -33.31
N LYS A 906 59.65 48.68 -33.62
CA LYS A 906 59.84 47.84 -34.82
C LYS A 906 59.60 48.60 -36.13
N GLU A 907 58.60 49.50 -36.18
CA GLU A 907 58.38 50.35 -37.36
C GLU A 907 59.49 51.40 -37.55
N ARG A 908 60.02 51.98 -36.46
CA ARG A 908 61.17 52.90 -36.53
C ARG A 908 62.41 52.18 -37.07
N GLU A 909 62.70 50.98 -36.57
CA GLU A 909 63.78 50.12 -37.10
C GLU A 909 63.60 49.77 -38.58
N GLU A 910 62.39 49.42 -39.03
CA GLU A 910 62.15 49.10 -40.45
C GLU A 910 62.31 50.32 -41.36
N ARG A 911 61.82 51.49 -40.94
CA ARG A 911 61.93 52.74 -41.72
C ARG A 911 63.39 53.15 -41.85
N GLU A 912 64.18 53.06 -40.77
CA GLU A 912 65.62 53.30 -40.80
C GLU A 912 66.38 52.34 -41.72
N LYS A 913 66.00 51.05 -41.77
CA LYS A 913 66.62 50.06 -42.67
C LYS A 913 66.31 50.37 -44.14
N LYS A 914 65.04 50.70 -44.45
CA LYS A 914 64.58 51.05 -45.81
C LYS A 914 65.25 52.32 -46.34
N GLU A 915 65.41 53.36 -45.52
CA GLU A 915 66.15 54.57 -45.93
C GLU A 915 67.64 54.30 -46.23
N LYS A 916 68.27 53.36 -45.53
CA LYS A 916 69.68 52.99 -45.76
C LYS A 916 69.85 52.21 -47.06
N GLU A 917 68.94 51.28 -47.35
CA GLU A 917 68.94 50.54 -48.63
C GLU A 917 68.65 51.42 -49.86
N GLU A 918 67.77 52.42 -49.75
CA GLU A 918 67.46 53.32 -50.86
C GLU A 918 68.64 54.25 -51.20
N LYS A 919 69.34 54.77 -50.17
CA LYS A 919 70.55 55.59 -50.34
C LYS A 919 71.68 54.80 -51.02
N GLU A 920 71.93 53.55 -50.61
CA GLU A 920 72.93 52.69 -51.27
C GLU A 920 72.57 52.39 -52.74
N ARG A 921 71.28 52.24 -53.07
CA ARG A 921 70.81 52.01 -54.45
C ARG A 921 71.06 53.18 -55.39
N ASP A 922 70.90 54.42 -54.92
CA ASP A 922 71.11 55.61 -55.74
C ASP A 922 72.61 55.99 -55.88
N GLU A 923 73.45 55.66 -54.91
CA GLU A 923 74.91 55.73 -55.08
C GLU A 923 75.39 54.73 -56.15
N ARG A 924 74.92 53.46 -56.05
CA ARG A 924 75.15 52.41 -57.06
C ARG A 924 74.53 52.68 -58.44
N ARG A 925 73.73 53.75 -58.61
CA ARG A 925 73.26 54.24 -59.92
C ARG A 925 74.22 55.29 -60.50
N LYS A 926 74.55 56.32 -59.73
CA LYS A 926 75.46 57.40 -60.14
C LYS A 926 76.87 56.90 -60.50
N GLU A 927 77.31 55.80 -59.89
CA GLU A 927 78.58 55.16 -60.23
C GLU A 927 78.56 54.55 -61.65
N ARG A 928 77.49 53.85 -62.03
CA ARG A 928 77.34 53.22 -63.36
C ARG A 928 77.20 54.23 -64.50
N GLU A 929 76.68 55.42 -64.22
CA GLU A 929 76.62 56.51 -65.19
C GLU A 929 78.03 57.05 -65.50
N ARG A 930 78.87 57.20 -64.46
CA ARG A 930 80.29 57.58 -64.59
C ARG A 930 81.17 56.51 -65.26
N GLU A 931 80.76 55.25 -65.25
CA GLU A 931 81.40 54.21 -66.06
C GLU A 931 81.03 54.35 -67.54
N ARG A 932 79.73 54.54 -67.86
CA ARG A 932 79.23 54.70 -69.23
C ARG A 932 79.84 55.90 -69.96
N GLU A 933 80.05 57.03 -69.27
CA GLU A 933 80.75 58.18 -69.86
C GLU A 933 82.20 57.87 -70.26
N LYS A 934 82.91 57.04 -69.47
CA LYS A 934 84.29 56.61 -69.78
C LYS A 934 84.32 55.66 -70.97
N ASP A 935 83.36 54.74 -71.08
CA ASP A 935 83.23 53.84 -72.24
C ASP A 935 82.91 54.62 -73.54
N ILE A 936 82.11 55.68 -73.45
CA ILE A 936 81.82 56.59 -74.59
C ILE A 936 83.08 57.36 -75.02
N GLN A 937 83.94 57.76 -74.08
CA GLN A 937 85.23 58.38 -74.41
C GLN A 937 86.22 57.37 -75.03
N GLN A 938 86.32 56.15 -74.49
CA GLN A 938 87.21 55.12 -75.03
C GLN A 938 86.76 54.58 -76.40
N SER A 939 85.46 54.51 -76.67
CA SER A 939 84.95 54.10 -77.99
C SER A 939 85.23 55.13 -79.08
N ARG A 940 85.18 56.44 -78.81
CA ARG A 940 85.65 57.48 -79.75
C ARG A 940 87.14 57.31 -80.11
N MET A 941 87.99 57.09 -79.09
CA MET A 941 89.43 56.83 -79.30
C MET A 941 89.74 55.50 -80.02
N ARG A 942 88.76 54.59 -80.15
CA ARG A 942 88.85 53.42 -81.04
C ARG A 942 88.42 53.76 -82.47
N LEU A 943 87.32 54.49 -82.65
CA LEU A 943 86.83 54.88 -83.98
C LEU A 943 87.86 55.68 -84.78
N GLU A 944 88.58 56.63 -84.18
CA GLU A 944 89.66 57.36 -84.87
C GLU A 944 90.79 56.43 -85.37
N ARG A 945 91.02 55.30 -84.69
CA ARG A 945 92.00 54.28 -85.10
C ARG A 945 91.44 53.26 -86.10
N GLU A 946 90.12 53.12 -86.18
CA GLU A 946 89.47 52.30 -87.20
C GLU A 946 89.26 53.09 -88.51
N GLU A 947 88.93 54.39 -88.49
CA GLU A 947 88.84 55.22 -89.71
C GLU A 947 90.20 55.33 -90.44
N GLU A 948 91.32 55.35 -89.72
CA GLU A 948 92.67 55.30 -90.31
C GLU A 948 92.94 53.94 -91.01
N ALA A 949 92.38 52.84 -90.48
CA ALA A 949 92.42 51.53 -91.12
C ALA A 949 91.40 51.40 -92.28
N GLU A 950 90.25 52.07 -92.19
CA GLU A 950 89.21 52.07 -93.22
C GLU A 950 89.57 52.95 -94.42
N ARG A 951 90.42 53.98 -94.29
CA ARG A 951 91.04 54.64 -95.45
C ARG A 951 91.80 53.62 -96.33
N ARG A 952 92.56 52.71 -95.72
CA ARG A 952 93.26 51.61 -96.42
C ARG A 952 92.34 50.47 -96.93
N ARG A 953 91.05 50.46 -96.59
CA ARG A 953 90.05 49.51 -97.13
C ARG A 953 89.10 50.14 -98.15
N SER A 954 88.71 51.40 -97.96
CA SER A 954 87.81 52.14 -98.85
C SER A 954 88.47 52.54 -100.17
N GLU A 955 89.79 52.72 -100.20
CA GLU A 955 90.56 52.77 -101.46
C GLU A 955 90.40 51.48 -102.30
N ARG A 956 90.16 50.32 -101.66
CA ARG A 956 89.82 49.05 -102.33
C ARG A 956 88.31 48.83 -102.54
N ALA A 957 87.46 49.78 -102.12
CA ALA A 957 86.01 49.72 -102.29
C ALA A 957 85.47 50.72 -103.33
N LYS A 958 86.21 51.81 -103.61
CA LYS A 958 85.86 52.83 -104.61
C LYS A 958 85.68 52.32 -106.05
N GLU A 959 86.03 51.07 -106.35
CA GLU A 959 85.97 50.48 -107.68
C GLU A 959 84.69 49.65 -107.98
N LYS A 960 83.77 49.42 -107.02
CA LYS A 960 82.59 48.54 -107.23
C LYS A 960 81.29 48.99 -106.54
N LYS A 961 80.26 49.32 -107.36
CA LYS A 961 78.83 49.59 -107.03
C LYS A 961 78.59 50.85 -106.17
N SER A 962 77.75 51.84 -106.49
CA SER A 962 76.75 52.11 -107.55
C SER A 962 75.48 51.22 -107.62
N SER A 963 74.29 51.85 -107.42
CA SER A 963 72.87 51.49 -107.80
C SER A 963 71.77 51.03 -106.76
N THR A 964 70.77 51.91 -106.48
CA THR A 964 69.25 51.73 -106.38
C THR A 964 68.49 51.30 -105.05
N LEU A 965 67.10 51.33 -104.96
CA LEU A 965 66.18 51.63 -103.78
C LEU A 965 64.86 50.75 -103.52
N GLY A 966 64.19 50.73 -102.30
CA GLY A 966 62.67 50.80 -102.05
C GLY A 966 61.76 49.96 -101.00
N ALA A 967 60.88 50.61 -100.15
CA ALA A 967 59.42 50.34 -99.66
C ALA A 967 58.83 49.53 -98.37
N SER A 968 57.62 49.96 -97.82
CA SER A 968 56.47 49.28 -97.00
C SER A 968 56.42 49.12 -95.40
N SER A 969 55.34 48.71 -94.61
CA SER A 969 53.92 49.21 -94.27
C SER A 969 53.08 48.47 -93.09
N GLU A 970 52.00 49.06 -92.45
CA GLU A 970 50.77 48.50 -91.64
C GLU A 970 50.84 47.99 -90.12
N GLN A 971 49.81 47.78 -89.20
CA GLN A 971 48.41 48.29 -88.78
C GLN A 971 47.82 47.73 -87.36
N ALA A 972 46.49 47.87 -86.97
CA ALA A 972 45.61 47.17 -85.89
C ALA A 972 44.91 47.92 -84.65
N THR A 973 43.91 47.33 -83.88
CA THR A 973 42.86 48.05 -83.00
C THR A 973 42.08 47.38 -81.75
N ARG A 974 41.61 48.21 -80.74
CA ARG A 974 40.37 48.27 -79.79
C ARG A 974 40.01 47.39 -78.49
N THR A 975 38.88 47.70 -77.75
CA THR A 975 38.46 47.35 -76.31
C THR A 975 36.92 47.46 -75.92
N GLY A 976 36.53 47.05 -74.68
CA GLY A 976 35.38 47.58 -73.87
C GLY A 976 34.36 46.54 -73.32
N THR A 977 33.45 46.77 -72.34
CA THR A 977 33.28 47.70 -71.16
C THR A 977 32.08 47.24 -70.27
N GLY A 978 31.84 47.75 -69.03
CA GLY A 978 30.62 47.45 -68.22
C GLY A 978 30.62 47.91 -66.75
#